data_AF-A0AA88MWB5-F1
#
_entry.id   AF-A0AA88MWB5-F1
#
_cell.length_a   1.000
_cell.length_b   1.000
_cell.length_c   1.000
_cell.angle_alpha   90.00
_cell.angle_beta   90.00
_cell.angle_gamma   90.00
#
_symmetry.space_group_name_H-M   'P 1'
#
loop_
_entity.id
_entity.type
_entity.pdbx_description
1 polymer ?
#
loop_
_entity_poly.entity_id
_entity_poly.type
_entity_poly.pdbx_seq_one_letter_code
_entity_poly.pdbx_strand_id
1 'polypeptide(L)'
;MKNLGLFFLVGLATGLISEELLVSSQSPLSTADDLYLEGRPSGDFPIDDEDDQDGNSGSGSGDYAFSERDEVPIHPTKSTLDSPGEPPATAAEIPDQRTTMKTTPNMFPDGDNREQEVPHAGPTADWFTKATSPSSTYMPPSEPTGEKFNMDISVTKESDDDNSLDNWDVLTPKESEDEVLLKESENEIPTKDAKHRMHVLESPEEVTSENVWERKEVLAAVIACGVVGFLCAVFLLLLLAYRMKKKDEGSYDLGDTKLSTTAYQKAPTKDDIKHSDFSCRMAWMTGLPFVLCSFMLLSRLTSLCDCYPQSSWPMSSLAAVRAGSNDTASKASDMATEVAGYADVAKRIIDLAVFGAAQNRSYKRLSDFTDTIGNRVSGSQNLEMAIKYMYNAMTQDGLAVHLEPVKIPHWVRGKESAQMTVPRVKNLAILGLGSSVGTPPEGIEAEVLVVQSFEELKRRASEATGRIVVFNQPFVSYGETVAYRAFGASEAAKVGAVATLIRSVTPFSINSPHTGWQDYQEGVKHIPTACVTVEDAELMWRMAQRGQKIVVRLTMEAKTLPDADSYNTVAEITGWQHPEQVVLLSGHLDSWDVGQGAMDDGGGAMISWEVLSLIKDLGLRPRRTLRTVLWTAEEQGGVGAQQYYNLHKVNMSNFDLVMESDMGTFNPVALQFTGSDAARKVMEEVVKLLAPINTTTLEKHGEGTDISPWMEAGVPAASLHVEDTRYFWFHHSEGDTMTVQDPQDMNLCSALWAVVGYVVADLQDMLPR
;
A
#
# COMPACT_ATOMS: atom_id res chain seq x y z
N MET A 1 4.75 -60.79 -26.73
CA MET A 1 4.42 -60.86 -28.17
C MET A 1 2.91 -60.73 -28.33
N LYS A 2 2.45 -60.05 -29.38
CA LYS A 2 1.12 -59.42 -29.49
C LYS A 2 0.92 -58.28 -28.47
N ASN A 3 0.06 -57.32 -28.82
CA ASN A 3 -0.28 -56.10 -28.07
C ASN A 3 0.88 -55.10 -27.78
N LEU A 4 1.87 -54.99 -28.68
CA LEU A 4 2.80 -53.84 -28.71
C LEU A 4 2.76 -53.06 -30.04
N GLY A 5 1.78 -53.36 -30.91
CA GLY A 5 1.69 -52.81 -32.28
C GLY A 5 0.61 -51.76 -32.51
N LEU A 6 -0.13 -51.34 -31.47
CA LEU A 6 -1.29 -50.43 -31.63
C LEU A 6 -0.96 -48.99 -31.21
N PHE A 7 -0.12 -48.78 -30.20
CA PHE A 7 0.29 -47.43 -29.76
C PHE A 7 1.22 -46.72 -30.76
N PHE A 8 1.98 -47.46 -31.58
CA PHE A 8 2.87 -46.88 -32.58
C PHE A 8 2.15 -46.37 -33.85
N LEU A 9 0.82 -46.56 -33.95
CA LEU A 9 0.02 -46.19 -35.13
C LEU A 9 -0.89 -44.97 -34.90
N VAL A 10 -0.94 -44.44 -33.66
CA VAL A 10 -1.75 -43.26 -33.30
C VAL A 10 -0.89 -41.99 -33.24
N GLY A 11 0.37 -42.10 -32.77
CA GLY A 11 1.32 -40.97 -32.67
C GLY A 11 1.89 -40.46 -34.00
N LEU A 12 1.35 -40.88 -35.14
CA LEU A 12 1.80 -40.51 -36.50
C LEU A 12 0.68 -39.88 -37.36
N ALA A 13 -0.49 -39.63 -36.76
CA ALA A 13 -1.67 -39.11 -37.47
C ALA A 13 -2.02 -37.64 -37.15
N THR A 14 -1.31 -37.00 -36.20
CA THR A 14 -1.58 -35.62 -35.73
C THR A 14 -0.55 -34.59 -36.20
N GLY A 15 0.44 -34.98 -37.00
CA GLY A 15 1.53 -34.11 -37.46
C GLY A 15 1.44 -33.61 -38.91
N LEU A 16 0.32 -33.85 -39.61
CA LEU A 16 0.19 -33.60 -41.07
C LEU A 16 -1.17 -33.04 -41.51
N ILE A 17 -1.80 -32.16 -40.73
CA ILE A 17 -2.92 -31.32 -41.17
C ILE A 17 -2.83 -29.94 -40.51
N SER A 18 -2.15 -28.97 -41.15
CA SER A 18 -2.31 -27.49 -40.94
C SER A 18 -1.41 -26.64 -41.88
N GLU A 19 -1.32 -27.01 -43.16
CA GLU A 19 -0.90 -26.07 -44.22
C GLU A 19 -1.89 -26.20 -45.40
N GLU A 20 -2.03 -25.11 -46.16
CA GLU A 20 -3.01 -24.90 -47.26
C GLU A 20 -4.51 -25.03 -46.91
N LEU A 21 -5.18 -23.92 -46.61
CA LEU A 21 -6.10 -23.32 -47.60
C LEU A 21 -6.46 -21.83 -47.36
N LEU A 22 -6.11 -21.01 -48.36
CA LEU A 22 -6.71 -19.76 -48.88
C LEU A 22 -7.59 -18.78 -48.05
N VAL A 23 -7.31 -17.50 -48.33
CA VAL A 23 -7.97 -16.26 -47.84
C VAL A 23 -9.20 -15.84 -48.66
N SER A 24 -10.26 -15.34 -48.00
CA SER A 24 -11.19 -14.29 -48.47
C SER A 24 -12.09 -13.84 -47.29
N SER A 25 -11.86 -12.74 -46.58
CA SER A 25 -11.96 -11.30 -46.93
C SER A 25 -13.40 -10.73 -46.99
N GLN A 26 -13.71 -9.78 -46.09
CA GLN A 26 -14.31 -8.47 -46.42
C GLN A 26 -14.45 -7.56 -45.18
N SER A 27 -13.85 -6.36 -45.27
CA SER A 27 -14.14 -5.18 -44.44
C SER A 27 -14.21 -3.97 -45.39
N PRO A 28 -15.10 -2.98 -45.16
CA PRO A 28 -15.31 -1.89 -46.12
C PRO A 28 -14.17 -0.85 -46.13
N LEU A 29 -14.11 -0.09 -47.24
CA LEU A 29 -12.98 0.75 -47.64
C LEU A 29 -13.34 2.25 -47.61
N SER A 30 -12.35 3.12 -47.33
CA SER A 30 -12.31 4.49 -47.86
C SER A 30 -10.86 4.95 -48.08
N THR A 31 -10.53 5.45 -49.27
CA THR A 31 -9.15 5.71 -49.75
C THR A 31 -9.00 7.05 -50.45
N ALA A 32 -7.87 7.73 -50.21
CA ALA A 32 -7.20 8.74 -51.06
C ALA A 32 -5.90 9.18 -50.35
N ASP A 33 -4.72 9.36 -50.97
CA ASP A 33 -4.25 9.09 -52.35
C ASP A 33 -2.74 8.77 -52.34
N ASP A 34 -2.23 8.04 -53.35
CA ASP A 34 -0.80 7.72 -53.57
C ASP A 34 -0.06 8.78 -54.42
N LEU A 35 1.28 8.85 -54.34
CA LEU A 35 2.18 8.88 -55.52
C LEU A 35 3.70 8.86 -55.20
N TYR A 36 4.39 7.76 -55.57
CA TYR A 36 5.78 7.57 -56.07
C TYR A 36 7.00 8.38 -55.50
N LEU A 37 8.22 7.83 -55.39
CA LEU A 37 9.03 7.09 -56.38
C LEU A 37 9.99 6.02 -55.76
N GLU A 38 10.49 5.10 -56.58
CA GLU A 38 11.47 4.05 -56.22
C GLU A 38 12.95 4.50 -56.33
N GLY A 39 13.85 3.82 -55.60
CA GLY A 39 15.32 3.91 -55.77
C GLY A 39 16.06 2.73 -55.13
N ARG A 40 16.96 2.05 -55.86
CA ARG A 40 17.59 0.77 -55.49
C ARG A 40 18.78 0.88 -54.49
N PRO A 41 19.15 -0.21 -53.77
CA PRO A 41 20.12 -0.18 -52.67
C PRO A 41 21.57 -0.54 -53.05
N SER A 42 22.53 -0.07 -52.25
CA SER A 42 23.92 -0.58 -52.19
C SER A 42 24.71 0.05 -51.03
N GLY A 43 25.65 -0.69 -50.41
CA GLY A 43 26.83 -0.10 -49.75
C GLY A 43 26.98 -0.39 -48.25
N ASP A 44 27.91 -1.29 -47.92
CA ASP A 44 28.44 -1.53 -46.57
C ASP A 44 29.29 -0.35 -46.07
N PHE A 45 29.42 -0.21 -44.74
CA PHE A 45 30.66 0.20 -44.06
C PHE A 45 30.75 -0.48 -42.68
N PRO A 46 31.96 -0.77 -42.16
CA PRO A 46 32.15 -1.63 -40.98
C PRO A 46 32.32 -0.84 -39.67
N ILE A 47 32.67 -1.58 -38.61
CA ILE A 47 33.08 -1.10 -37.28
C ILE A 47 34.61 -1.25 -37.18
N ASP A 48 35.28 -0.25 -36.62
CA ASP A 48 36.60 -0.32 -35.96
C ASP A 48 36.31 -0.05 -34.45
N ASP A 49 36.64 -0.92 -33.49
CA ASP A 49 37.96 -1.16 -32.83
C ASP A 49 38.40 0.05 -31.93
N GLU A 50 38.57 -0.04 -30.59
CA GLU A 50 39.41 -0.92 -29.70
C GLU A 50 40.93 -0.58 -29.77
N ASP A 51 41.81 -0.82 -28.77
CA ASP A 51 41.64 -1.20 -27.34
C ASP A 51 41.24 0.03 -26.46
N ASP A 52 41.79 0.46 -25.29
CA ASP A 52 42.98 0.20 -24.43
C ASP A 52 42.76 0.91 -23.05
N GLN A 53 43.14 0.48 -21.83
CA GLN A 53 43.33 -0.83 -21.14
C GLN A 53 43.30 -0.60 -19.59
N ASP A 54 43.66 -1.62 -18.78
CA ASP A 54 43.86 -1.62 -17.30
C ASP A 54 42.65 -1.37 -16.36
N GLY A 55 42.44 -2.11 -15.25
CA GLY A 55 43.14 -3.33 -14.81
C GLY A 55 42.86 -3.76 -13.35
N ASN A 56 42.69 -5.07 -13.13
CA ASN A 56 42.65 -5.81 -11.85
C ASN A 56 41.34 -5.85 -11.02
N SER A 57 41.13 -6.96 -10.30
CA SER A 57 39.88 -7.36 -9.64
C SER A 57 40.10 -8.25 -8.40
N GLY A 58 39.25 -8.10 -7.38
CA GLY A 58 39.19 -8.93 -6.16
C GLY A 58 38.88 -8.04 -4.94
N SER A 59 37.75 -8.17 -4.22
CA SER A 59 37.14 -9.35 -3.58
C SER A 59 37.97 -9.88 -2.40
N GLY A 60 37.61 -9.46 -1.19
CA GLY A 60 38.21 -9.92 0.06
C GLY A 60 37.27 -9.69 1.24
N SER A 61 36.69 -10.77 1.77
CA SER A 61 35.83 -10.77 2.97
C SER A 61 36.65 -10.80 4.26
N GLY A 62 36.13 -10.20 5.34
CA GLY A 62 36.73 -10.35 6.67
C GLY A 62 35.87 -9.77 7.80
N ASP A 63 35.30 -10.65 8.63
CA ASP A 63 34.63 -10.29 9.88
C ASP A 63 35.64 -9.84 10.94
N TYR A 64 35.34 -8.78 11.68
CA TYR A 64 35.91 -8.56 13.03
C TYR A 64 34.87 -7.92 13.98
N ALA A 65 35.06 -8.17 15.27
CA ALA A 65 33.99 -8.13 16.27
C ALA A 65 33.95 -6.88 17.15
N PHE A 66 32.88 -6.80 17.96
CA PHE A 66 32.63 -5.85 19.05
C PHE A 66 33.86 -5.46 19.90
N SER A 67 33.92 -4.19 20.27
CA SER A 67 34.48 -3.71 21.54
C SER A 67 33.69 -2.50 22.05
N GLU A 68 33.63 -2.33 23.37
CA GLU A 68 32.64 -1.47 24.06
C GLU A 68 33.04 0.01 24.22
N ARG A 69 32.07 0.78 24.76
CA ARG A 69 32.20 2.01 25.59
C ARG A 69 32.38 3.37 24.89
N ASP A 70 31.86 4.48 25.43
CA ASP A 70 31.20 4.72 26.75
C ASP A 70 29.81 5.38 26.61
N GLU A 71 28.94 5.21 27.63
CA GLU A 71 27.63 5.88 27.76
C GLU A 71 27.70 7.17 28.60
N VAL A 72 26.96 8.21 28.23
CA VAL A 72 26.49 9.27 29.15
C VAL A 72 25.07 9.72 28.71
N PRO A 73 24.06 9.76 29.60
CA PRO A 73 22.65 9.94 29.21
C PRO A 73 22.18 11.41 29.20
N ILE A 74 21.06 11.67 28.52
CA ILE A 74 20.31 12.93 28.58
C ILE A 74 18.92 12.68 29.21
N HIS A 75 18.60 13.43 30.26
CA HIS A 75 17.23 13.56 30.78
C HIS A 75 16.88 15.03 31.04
N PRO A 76 15.59 15.42 30.97
CA PRO A 76 15.19 16.81 30.72
C PRO A 76 14.91 17.62 32.00
N THR A 77 15.08 18.94 31.91
CA THR A 77 14.58 19.91 32.91
C THR A 77 13.99 21.16 32.25
N LYS A 78 12.87 21.64 32.80
CA LYS A 78 12.30 22.97 32.53
C LYS A 78 13.09 24.06 33.26
N SER A 79 13.06 25.28 32.75
CA SER A 79 13.28 26.50 33.56
C SER A 79 12.52 27.69 32.99
N THR A 80 12.10 28.62 33.86
CA THR A 80 11.35 29.84 33.54
C THR A 80 11.72 30.94 34.53
N LEU A 81 11.87 32.19 34.05
CA LEU A 81 12.11 33.42 34.85
C LEU A 81 13.51 33.44 35.54
N ASP A 82 14.08 34.60 35.93
CA ASP A 82 13.52 35.96 36.06
C ASP A 82 14.54 37.08 35.72
N SER A 83 14.13 38.34 35.92
CA SER A 83 14.77 39.61 35.51
C SER A 83 15.90 40.10 36.44
N PRO A 84 16.69 41.11 36.02
CA PRO A 84 16.92 42.25 36.93
C PRO A 84 17.19 43.65 36.31
N GLY A 85 16.65 44.70 36.96
CA GLY A 85 17.47 45.79 37.53
C GLY A 85 17.98 46.98 36.68
N GLU A 86 17.26 48.11 36.76
CA GLU A 86 17.67 49.52 36.50
C GLU A 86 18.56 50.11 37.64
N PRO A 87 18.96 51.42 37.72
CA PRO A 87 18.78 52.64 36.88
C PRO A 87 20.18 53.30 36.57
N PRO A 88 20.49 54.64 36.57
CA PRO A 88 19.73 55.91 36.48
C PRO A 88 20.34 57.06 35.57
N ALA A 89 19.65 58.23 35.56
CA ALA A 89 20.16 59.62 35.37
C ALA A 89 20.59 60.10 33.94
N THR A 90 20.35 61.35 33.47
CA THR A 90 19.72 62.56 34.09
C THR A 90 19.08 63.56 33.10
N ALA A 91 17.96 64.17 33.51
CA ALA A 91 17.32 65.49 33.22
C ALA A 91 17.67 66.45 32.03
N ALA A 92 16.60 66.99 31.40
CA ALA A 92 16.38 68.42 30.97
C ALA A 92 14.92 68.61 30.44
N GLU A 93 13.98 69.27 31.14
CA GLU A 93 13.57 70.71 31.09
C GLU A 93 12.39 71.08 30.13
N ILE A 94 11.64 72.14 30.46
CA ILE A 94 10.27 72.51 30.00
C ILE A 94 10.14 74.06 29.94
N PRO A 95 9.50 74.70 28.91
CA PRO A 95 8.28 75.51 29.19
C PRO A 95 7.25 75.80 28.04
N ASP A 96 5.96 75.69 28.40
CA ASP A 96 4.78 76.56 28.15
C ASP A 96 4.29 77.14 26.78
N GLN A 97 2.95 77.02 26.57
CA GLN A 97 1.91 77.98 26.06
C GLN A 97 2.22 78.96 24.89
N ARG A 98 1.30 79.22 23.91
CA ARG A 98 -0.06 79.80 24.11
C ARG A 98 -0.94 79.90 22.82
N THR A 99 -2.25 80.10 23.02
CA THR A 99 -3.40 80.22 22.10
C THR A 99 -3.42 81.40 21.09
N THR A 100 -4.14 81.24 19.95
CA THR A 100 -5.08 82.27 19.38
C THR A 100 -6.03 81.69 18.29
N MET A 101 -7.03 82.46 17.81
CA MET A 101 -8.18 82.03 16.96
C MET A 101 -8.36 82.82 15.64
N LYS A 102 -9.28 82.31 14.77
CA LYS A 102 -9.98 82.92 13.59
C LYS A 102 -9.37 82.56 12.21
N THR A 103 -10.12 82.46 11.10
CA THR A 103 -11.50 82.95 10.77
C THR A 103 -12.24 82.09 9.72
N THR A 104 -13.58 82.07 9.74
CA THR A 104 -14.53 81.65 8.67
C THR A 104 -14.78 82.81 7.65
N PRO A 105 -15.60 82.73 6.54
CA PRO A 105 -16.86 81.96 6.36
C PRO A 105 -17.26 81.47 4.91
N ASN A 106 -18.49 80.90 4.81
CA ASN A 106 -19.35 80.69 3.61
C ASN A 106 -18.96 79.58 2.59
N MET A 107 -19.88 78.88 1.89
CA MET A 107 -21.37 78.96 1.85
C MET A 107 -22.03 77.60 1.49
N PHE A 108 -23.35 77.49 1.73
CA PHE A 108 -24.27 76.33 1.55
C PHE A 108 -25.42 76.75 0.57
N PRO A 109 -26.57 76.04 0.36
CA PRO A 109 -27.14 74.79 0.96
C PRO A 109 -26.98 73.58 0.01
N ASP A 110 -27.61 72.40 0.11
CA ASP A 110 -28.71 71.81 0.95
C ASP A 110 -28.31 70.37 1.38
N GLY A 111 -29.06 69.48 2.06
CA GLY A 111 -30.48 69.40 2.47
C GLY A 111 -31.13 68.10 1.93
N ASP A 112 -31.86 67.25 2.68
CA ASP A 112 -32.34 67.32 4.07
C ASP A 112 -32.33 65.93 4.77
N ASN A 113 -32.29 65.91 6.12
CA ASN A 113 -32.69 64.87 7.12
C ASN A 113 -32.85 63.37 6.69
N ARG A 114 -32.42 62.33 7.44
CA ARG A 114 -32.17 62.11 8.90
C ARG A 114 -31.61 60.68 9.13
N GLU A 115 -31.14 60.20 10.30
CA GLU A 115 -30.97 60.74 11.67
C GLU A 115 -29.69 60.17 12.36
N GLN A 116 -29.80 59.14 13.23
CA GLN A 116 -28.86 58.71 14.29
C GLN A 116 -29.12 57.23 14.68
N GLU A 117 -28.26 56.43 15.34
CA GLU A 117 -26.86 56.57 15.78
C GLU A 117 -26.20 55.18 16.01
N VAL A 118 -24.86 55.13 16.12
CA VAL A 118 -24.06 53.96 16.57
C VAL A 118 -23.20 54.40 17.77
N PRO A 119 -22.74 53.50 18.68
CA PRO A 119 -21.34 53.05 18.55
C PRO A 119 -21.02 51.63 19.09
N HIS A 120 -19.76 51.22 18.85
CA HIS A 120 -19.04 50.08 19.46
C HIS A 120 -18.84 50.28 21.01
N ALA A 121 -18.20 49.41 21.83
CA ALA A 121 -17.17 48.38 21.59
C ALA A 121 -16.92 47.47 22.83
N GLY A 122 -16.16 46.38 22.63
CA GLY A 122 -15.14 45.93 23.61
C GLY A 122 -15.48 44.76 24.55
N PRO A 123 -14.51 43.89 24.93
CA PRO A 123 -14.75 42.67 25.73
C PRO A 123 -14.07 42.61 27.11
N THR A 124 -14.57 41.74 28.00
CA THR A 124 -13.91 41.20 29.22
C THR A 124 -14.40 39.77 29.53
N ALA A 125 -13.74 39.05 30.46
CA ALA A 125 -13.82 37.58 30.60
C ALA A 125 -14.27 37.05 31.99
N ASP A 126 -14.37 35.71 32.07
CA ASP A 126 -14.35 34.81 33.25
C ASP A 126 -15.46 34.84 34.32
N TRP A 127 -16.08 33.67 34.62
CA TRP A 127 -15.74 32.82 35.80
C TRP A 127 -16.77 31.72 36.16
N PHE A 128 -16.32 30.45 36.12
CA PHE A 128 -16.73 29.23 36.87
C PHE A 128 -18.16 28.98 37.45
N THR A 129 -18.79 27.90 36.94
CA THR A 129 -19.50 26.79 37.64
C THR A 129 -20.62 27.00 38.68
N LYS A 130 -21.74 26.27 38.50
CA LYS A 130 -22.18 25.20 39.43
C LYS A 130 -23.07 24.15 38.75
N ALA A 131 -23.06 22.91 39.26
CA ALA A 131 -23.74 21.75 38.67
C ALA A 131 -25.07 21.37 39.38
N THR A 132 -25.91 20.58 38.70
CA THR A 132 -26.90 19.68 39.34
C THR A 132 -27.35 18.57 38.37
N SER A 133 -27.48 17.33 38.85
CA SER A 133 -28.03 16.18 38.10
C SER A 133 -29.48 15.90 38.52
N PRO A 134 -30.24 15.03 37.81
CA PRO A 134 -30.55 13.75 38.46
C PRO A 134 -30.73 12.51 37.56
N SER A 135 -30.28 11.37 38.11
CA SER A 135 -30.69 9.96 37.95
C SER A 135 -31.86 9.53 37.02
N SER A 136 -31.51 8.74 35.98
CA SER A 136 -31.97 7.36 35.68
C SER A 136 -33.40 6.88 35.99
N THR A 137 -34.09 6.33 34.96
CA THR A 137 -34.71 4.97 34.98
C THR A 137 -34.84 4.43 33.53
N TYR A 138 -35.26 3.16 33.31
CA TYR A 138 -35.13 2.43 32.02
C TYR A 138 -36.34 1.52 31.69
N MET A 139 -36.44 1.03 30.44
CA MET A 139 -37.43 0.06 29.86
C MET A 139 -38.86 0.59 29.57
N PRO A 140 -39.63 -0.04 28.64
CA PRO A 140 -39.31 -0.48 27.25
C PRO A 140 -40.38 0.03 26.22
N PRO A 141 -40.24 -0.18 24.90
CA PRO A 141 -41.15 0.43 23.89
C PRO A 141 -42.49 -0.29 23.66
N SER A 142 -43.45 0.43 23.08
CA SER A 142 -44.75 -0.08 22.60
C SER A 142 -45.13 0.55 21.24
N GLU A 143 -45.79 -0.20 20.36
CA GLU A 143 -46.11 0.17 18.98
C GLU A 143 -47.13 1.31 18.80
N PRO A 144 -47.18 1.96 17.61
CA PRO A 144 -47.83 3.26 17.43
C PRO A 144 -49.31 3.20 17.02
N THR A 145 -50.04 4.26 17.38
CA THR A 145 -51.34 4.63 16.76
C THR A 145 -51.19 5.96 16.05
N GLY A 146 -51.42 6.00 14.74
CA GLY A 146 -51.29 7.22 13.94
C GLY A 146 -52.58 8.02 13.81
N GLU A 147 -52.45 9.35 13.73
CA GLU A 147 -53.47 10.25 13.19
C GLU A 147 -52.90 11.08 12.03
N LYS A 148 -53.76 11.41 11.05
CA LYS A 148 -53.40 12.24 9.90
C LYS A 148 -53.75 13.70 10.18
N PHE A 149 -52.82 14.61 9.90
CA PHE A 149 -53.14 16.02 9.69
C PHE A 149 -52.50 16.51 8.39
N ASN A 150 -53.33 16.94 7.44
CA ASN A 150 -52.89 17.74 6.30
C ASN A 150 -52.69 19.19 6.74
N MET A 151 -51.71 19.86 6.15
CA MET A 151 -51.72 21.32 6.04
C MET A 151 -51.08 21.72 4.70
N ASP A 152 -51.85 22.40 3.86
CA ASP A 152 -51.37 22.87 2.55
C ASP A 152 -50.39 24.05 2.74
N ILE A 153 -49.24 24.01 2.04
CA ILE A 153 -48.32 25.14 1.92
C ILE A 153 -48.14 25.48 0.44
N SER A 154 -48.37 26.74 0.10
CA SER A 154 -48.28 27.27 -1.26
C SER A 154 -46.83 27.46 -1.72
N VAL A 155 -46.48 26.93 -2.89
CA VAL A 155 -45.15 27.06 -3.49
C VAL A 155 -44.86 28.50 -3.93
N THR A 156 -43.76 29.06 -3.42
CA THR A 156 -43.00 30.14 -4.08
C THR A 156 -41.58 29.66 -4.32
N LYS A 157 -41.14 29.66 -5.57
CA LYS A 157 -39.75 29.29 -5.93
C LYS A 157 -38.79 30.40 -5.51
N GLU A 158 -37.67 30.01 -4.92
CA GLU A 158 -36.32 30.37 -5.40
C GLU A 158 -35.36 29.20 -5.06
N SER A 159 -34.09 29.29 -5.44
CA SER A 159 -33.14 28.15 -5.39
C SER A 159 -32.68 27.81 -3.97
N ASP A 160 -32.23 26.57 -3.78
CA ASP A 160 -30.81 26.23 -3.54
C ASP A 160 -30.63 24.69 -3.66
N ASP A 161 -29.41 24.19 -3.55
CA ASP A 161 -29.04 22.83 -3.98
C ASP A 161 -29.58 21.71 -3.06
N ASP A 162 -29.97 20.61 -3.70
CA ASP A 162 -30.52 19.38 -3.10
C ASP A 162 -29.58 18.22 -3.40
N ASN A 163 -29.00 17.61 -2.36
CA ASN A 163 -28.15 16.42 -2.45
C ASN A 163 -28.82 15.20 -1.78
N SER A 164 -30.13 15.05 -2.00
CA SER A 164 -30.91 13.91 -1.52
C SER A 164 -30.58 12.62 -2.27
N LEU A 165 -30.45 11.52 -1.53
CA LEU A 165 -30.25 10.18 -2.10
C LEU A 165 -31.50 9.63 -2.82
N ASP A 166 -32.66 10.28 -2.65
CA ASP A 166 -33.99 9.82 -3.07
C ASP A 166 -34.42 10.23 -4.49
N ASN A 167 -33.50 10.47 -5.43
CA ASN A 167 -33.89 10.57 -6.85
C ASN A 167 -32.82 10.12 -7.87
N TRP A 168 -32.73 8.80 -8.10
CA TRP A 168 -31.96 8.22 -9.21
C TRP A 168 -32.76 7.10 -9.89
N ASP A 169 -33.65 7.47 -10.82
CA ASP A 169 -34.39 6.53 -11.67
C ASP A 169 -33.42 5.74 -12.58
N VAL A 170 -33.36 4.43 -12.38
CA VAL A 170 -32.54 3.53 -13.21
C VAL A 170 -33.23 3.31 -14.56
N LEU A 171 -32.54 3.71 -15.64
CA LEU A 171 -32.98 3.45 -17.01
C LEU A 171 -32.94 1.96 -17.34
N THR A 172 -34.06 1.28 -17.10
CA THR A 172 -34.29 -0.09 -17.56
C THR A 172 -34.50 -0.12 -19.09
N PRO A 173 -33.76 -0.95 -19.85
CA PRO A 173 -34.02 -1.15 -21.26
C PRO A 173 -35.42 -1.75 -21.46
N LYS A 174 -36.24 -1.14 -22.31
CA LYS A 174 -37.56 -1.68 -22.65
C LYS A 174 -37.42 -2.93 -23.49
N GLU A 175 -38.20 -3.95 -23.13
CA GLU A 175 -38.48 -5.10 -23.99
C GLU A 175 -39.16 -4.63 -25.29
N SER A 176 -38.82 -5.29 -26.40
CA SER A 176 -39.56 -5.20 -27.66
C SER A 176 -39.95 -6.61 -28.08
N GLU A 177 -41.20 -6.97 -27.84
CA GLU A 177 -41.79 -8.23 -28.27
C GLU A 177 -41.93 -8.28 -29.80
N ASP A 178 -41.50 -9.39 -30.41
CA ASP A 178 -41.85 -9.74 -31.80
C ASP A 178 -42.14 -11.26 -31.83
N GLU A 179 -43.42 -11.63 -31.91
CA GLU A 179 -43.85 -13.04 -31.91
C GLU A 179 -43.59 -13.74 -33.26
N VAL A 180 -42.91 -14.89 -33.25
CA VAL A 180 -43.10 -15.93 -34.28
C VAL A 180 -43.16 -17.33 -33.64
N LEU A 181 -44.26 -18.04 -33.90
CA LEU A 181 -44.51 -19.42 -33.43
C LEU A 181 -43.50 -20.43 -34.01
N LEU A 182 -43.35 -21.59 -33.35
CA LEU A 182 -43.81 -22.89 -33.91
C LEU A 182 -43.64 -24.11 -32.95
N LYS A 183 -44.78 -24.59 -32.45
CA LYS A 183 -45.16 -26.00 -32.16
C LYS A 183 -44.37 -26.86 -31.15
N GLU A 184 -45.11 -27.34 -30.16
CA GLU A 184 -44.90 -28.62 -29.48
C GLU A 184 -45.24 -29.83 -30.37
N SER A 185 -44.75 -31.02 -30.00
CA SER A 185 -45.39 -32.31 -30.28
C SER A 185 -44.97 -33.38 -29.27
N GLU A 186 -45.92 -34.15 -28.76
CA GLU A 186 -45.77 -35.11 -27.66
C GLU A 186 -45.04 -36.42 -28.07
N ASN A 187 -44.53 -37.20 -27.09
CA ASN A 187 -45.13 -38.53 -26.77
C ASN A 187 -44.45 -39.32 -25.62
N GLU A 188 -45.31 -39.74 -24.69
CA GLU A 188 -45.42 -41.02 -23.96
C GLU A 188 -44.22 -41.72 -23.23
N ILE A 189 -44.60 -42.33 -22.09
CA ILE A 189 -43.80 -43.22 -21.23
C ILE A 189 -44.41 -44.64 -21.28
N PRO A 190 -43.60 -45.70 -21.19
CA PRO A 190 -44.05 -46.92 -20.51
C PRO A 190 -43.09 -47.39 -19.39
N THR A 191 -43.64 -48.05 -18.38
CA THR A 191 -42.92 -48.68 -17.25
C THR A 191 -43.30 -50.16 -17.11
N LYS A 192 -42.62 -50.89 -16.18
CA LYS A 192 -42.80 -52.32 -15.76
C LYS A 192 -41.90 -53.37 -16.46
N ASP A 193 -41.50 -54.49 -15.84
CA ASP A 193 -41.72 -54.96 -14.45
C ASP A 193 -40.61 -55.87 -13.86
N ALA A 194 -40.52 -55.83 -12.52
CA ALA A 194 -39.96 -56.75 -11.51
C ALA A 194 -38.99 -57.94 -11.82
N LYS A 195 -37.96 -58.07 -10.94
CA LYS A 195 -37.74 -59.32 -10.16
C LYS A 195 -36.88 -59.14 -8.87
N HIS A 196 -37.29 -59.82 -7.80
CA HIS A 196 -36.60 -59.86 -6.49
C HIS A 196 -35.41 -60.84 -6.44
N ARG A 197 -34.43 -60.54 -5.56
CA ARG A 197 -34.02 -61.45 -4.48
C ARG A 197 -33.34 -60.70 -3.32
N MET A 198 -33.70 -61.07 -2.09
CA MET A 198 -33.07 -60.60 -0.85
C MET A 198 -31.82 -61.43 -0.52
N HIS A 199 -30.86 -60.82 0.17
CA HIS A 199 -30.11 -61.47 1.26
C HIS A 199 -29.90 -60.45 2.39
N VAL A 200 -29.64 -60.95 3.60
CA VAL A 200 -29.47 -60.19 4.87
C VAL A 200 -28.29 -60.83 5.63
N LEU A 201 -27.77 -60.14 6.65
CA LEU A 201 -26.46 -60.29 7.33
C LEU A 201 -25.36 -59.47 6.61
N GLU A 202 -24.40 -58.83 7.30
CA GLU A 202 -24.09 -58.84 8.74
C GLU A 202 -23.52 -57.49 9.26
N SER A 203 -23.21 -57.42 10.56
CA SER A 203 -22.59 -56.26 11.25
C SER A 203 -21.08 -56.13 10.94
N PRO A 204 -20.45 -54.95 11.16
CA PRO A 204 -19.08 -54.71 10.71
C PRO A 204 -18.01 -55.45 11.54
N GLU A 205 -17.04 -56.04 10.85
CA GLU A 205 -15.76 -56.49 11.43
C GLU A 205 -14.69 -55.38 11.34
N GLU A 206 -13.67 -55.46 12.20
CA GLU A 206 -12.54 -54.52 12.23
C GLU A 206 -11.63 -54.70 11.01
N VAL A 207 -11.32 -53.61 10.31
CA VAL A 207 -10.26 -53.59 9.28
C VAL A 207 -9.03 -52.91 9.86
N THR A 208 -8.02 -53.71 10.21
CA THR A 208 -6.72 -53.23 10.65
C THR A 208 -5.97 -52.53 9.51
N SER A 209 -5.21 -51.48 9.86
CA SER A 209 -4.46 -50.68 8.88
C SER A 209 -3.23 -51.41 8.34
N GLU A 210 -3.31 -51.96 7.13
CA GLU A 210 -2.12 -52.45 6.41
C GLU A 210 -1.26 -51.27 5.89
N ASN A 211 0.06 -51.37 6.06
CA ASN A 211 1.00 -50.34 5.64
C ASN A 211 1.07 -50.24 4.10
N VAL A 212 0.86 -49.03 3.57
CA VAL A 212 0.93 -48.72 2.12
C VAL A 212 2.24 -49.22 1.47
N TRP A 213 3.33 -49.22 2.24
CA TRP A 213 4.67 -49.62 1.80
C TRP A 213 4.83 -51.11 1.43
N GLU A 214 3.95 -52.00 1.88
CA GLU A 214 4.03 -53.43 1.52
C GLU A 214 3.41 -53.75 0.15
N ARG A 215 2.72 -52.77 -0.46
CA ARG A 215 2.16 -52.89 -1.81
C ARG A 215 3.28 -52.84 -2.85
N LYS A 216 3.62 -54.02 -3.40
CA LYS A 216 4.67 -54.21 -4.42
C LYS A 216 4.52 -53.29 -5.63
N GLU A 217 3.29 -52.90 -5.98
CA GLU A 217 2.97 -51.95 -7.05
C GLU A 217 3.45 -50.52 -6.72
N VAL A 218 3.25 -50.07 -5.48
CA VAL A 218 3.72 -48.75 -5.00
C VAL A 218 5.25 -48.72 -4.95
N LEU A 219 5.87 -49.79 -4.44
CA LEU A 219 7.33 -49.91 -4.42
C LEU A 219 7.93 -49.91 -5.84
N ALA A 220 7.28 -50.59 -6.79
CA ALA A 220 7.70 -50.59 -8.20
C ALA A 220 7.56 -49.19 -8.84
N ALA A 221 6.49 -48.45 -8.53
CA ALA A 221 6.30 -47.08 -9.02
C ALA A 221 7.37 -46.11 -8.47
N VAL A 222 7.68 -46.16 -7.18
CA VAL A 222 8.74 -45.34 -6.55
C VAL A 222 10.11 -45.64 -7.18
N ILE A 223 10.44 -46.91 -7.40
CA ILE A 223 11.70 -47.31 -8.07
C ILE A 223 11.74 -46.79 -9.51
N ALA A 224 10.63 -46.87 -10.26
CA ALA A 224 10.57 -46.36 -11.64
C ALA A 224 10.79 -44.84 -11.69
N CYS A 225 10.13 -44.07 -10.82
CA CYS A 225 10.32 -42.62 -10.73
C CYS A 225 11.77 -42.26 -10.35
N GLY A 226 12.38 -43.00 -9.42
CA GLY A 226 13.79 -42.82 -9.04
C GLY A 226 14.76 -43.04 -10.21
N VAL A 227 14.53 -44.08 -11.02
CA VAL A 227 15.35 -44.35 -12.23
C VAL A 227 15.18 -43.24 -13.28
N VAL A 228 13.96 -42.75 -13.51
CA VAL A 228 13.72 -41.64 -14.46
C VAL A 228 14.39 -40.35 -13.99
N GLY A 229 14.28 -40.01 -12.70
CA GLY A 229 14.96 -38.86 -12.11
C GLY A 229 16.49 -38.94 -12.23
N PHE A 230 17.06 -40.11 -11.95
CA PHE A 230 18.51 -40.36 -12.09
C PHE A 230 18.98 -40.21 -13.55
N LEU A 231 18.25 -40.77 -14.52
CA LEU A 231 18.57 -40.63 -15.94
C LEU A 231 18.49 -39.16 -16.41
N CYS A 232 17.53 -38.39 -15.90
CA CYS A 232 17.42 -36.96 -16.18
C CYS A 232 18.62 -36.18 -15.62
N ALA A 233 19.04 -36.46 -14.38
CA ALA A 233 20.23 -35.85 -13.78
C ALA A 233 21.53 -36.19 -14.55
N VAL A 234 21.70 -37.43 -15.01
CA VAL A 234 22.83 -37.83 -15.86
C VAL A 234 22.80 -37.09 -17.21
N PHE A 235 21.63 -36.91 -17.82
CA PHE A 235 21.48 -36.15 -19.06
C PHE A 235 21.87 -34.67 -18.89
N LEU A 236 21.45 -34.03 -17.79
CA LEU A 236 21.85 -32.65 -17.47
C LEU A 236 23.36 -32.50 -17.24
N LEU A 237 24.00 -33.46 -16.56
CA LEU A 237 25.46 -33.48 -16.38
C LEU A 237 26.21 -33.66 -17.72
N LEU A 238 25.68 -34.49 -18.63
CA LEU A 238 26.22 -34.62 -19.99
C LEU A 238 26.05 -33.34 -20.81
N LEU A 239 24.93 -32.62 -20.66
CA LEU A 239 24.69 -31.32 -21.29
C LEU A 239 25.67 -30.24 -20.80
N LEU A 240 25.95 -30.21 -19.50
CA LEU A 240 26.96 -29.33 -18.90
C LEU A 240 28.37 -29.67 -19.40
N ALA A 241 28.75 -30.95 -19.38
CA ALA A 241 30.05 -31.40 -19.90
C ALA A 241 30.21 -31.10 -21.41
N TYR A 242 29.15 -31.24 -22.20
CA TYR A 242 29.12 -30.86 -23.61
C TYR A 242 29.30 -29.34 -23.81
N ARG A 243 28.61 -28.50 -23.02
CA ARG A 243 28.79 -27.05 -23.07
C ARG A 243 30.18 -26.60 -22.62
N MET A 244 30.80 -27.27 -21.65
CA MET A 244 32.19 -27.03 -21.27
C MET A 244 33.13 -27.39 -22.44
N LYS A 245 33.05 -28.62 -22.97
CA LYS A 245 33.90 -29.07 -24.09
C LYS A 245 33.77 -28.17 -25.34
N LYS A 246 32.58 -27.68 -25.65
CA LYS A 246 32.37 -26.76 -26.79
C LYS A 246 32.94 -25.35 -26.56
N LYS A 247 33.35 -24.99 -25.34
CA LYS A 247 34.07 -23.75 -25.04
C LYS A 247 35.58 -23.87 -25.37
N ASP A 248 36.13 -25.08 -25.29
CA ASP A 248 37.56 -25.36 -25.50
C ASP A 248 37.92 -25.60 -26.98
N GLU A 249 36.92 -25.86 -27.85
CA GLU A 249 37.10 -26.09 -29.30
C GLU A 249 37.07 -24.79 -30.14
N GLY A 250 37.03 -23.62 -29.48
CA GLY A 250 36.86 -22.30 -30.09
C GLY A 250 38.17 -21.53 -30.35
N SER A 251 39.20 -22.18 -30.92
CA SER A 251 40.45 -21.51 -31.33
C SER A 251 40.63 -21.57 -32.85
N TYR A 252 40.72 -20.40 -33.50
CA TYR A 252 41.02 -20.28 -34.93
C TYR A 252 42.47 -19.82 -35.13
N ASP A 253 43.18 -20.52 -36.02
CA ASP A 253 44.60 -20.32 -36.29
C ASP A 253 44.80 -19.14 -37.28
N LEU A 254 45.23 -17.99 -36.77
CA LEU A 254 45.50 -16.78 -37.57
C LEU A 254 46.92 -16.84 -38.15
N GLY A 255 47.04 -17.41 -39.35
CA GLY A 255 48.32 -17.55 -40.05
C GLY A 255 48.99 -16.22 -40.44
N ASP A 256 50.32 -16.20 -40.38
CA ASP A 256 51.18 -15.06 -40.72
C ASP A 256 50.81 -14.34 -42.03
N THR A 257 50.82 -13.00 -42.01
CA THR A 257 51.27 -12.22 -43.18
C THR A 257 52.06 -10.99 -42.74
N LYS A 258 53.28 -10.86 -43.27
CA LYS A 258 54.24 -9.79 -42.94
C LYS A 258 53.76 -8.43 -43.43
N LEU A 259 54.06 -7.37 -42.65
CA LEU A 259 54.07 -5.99 -43.15
C LEU A 259 55.41 -5.29 -42.88
N SER A 260 55.62 -4.18 -43.60
CA SER A 260 56.95 -3.62 -43.85
C SER A 260 57.32 -2.47 -42.92
N THR A 261 58.62 -2.31 -42.70
CA THR A 261 59.24 -1.14 -42.06
C THR A 261 58.80 0.19 -42.66
N THR A 262 58.62 1.22 -41.83
CA THR A 262 59.47 2.43 -41.81
C THR A 262 59.38 3.10 -40.44
N ALA A 263 60.46 3.77 -40.02
CA ALA A 263 60.64 4.31 -38.66
C ALA A 263 60.11 5.74 -38.47
N TYR A 264 60.00 6.20 -37.22
CA TYR A 264 60.65 7.44 -36.79
C TYR A 264 61.09 7.37 -35.30
N GLN A 265 62.01 8.24 -34.86
CA GLN A 265 62.77 8.06 -33.61
C GLN A 265 62.45 9.06 -32.48
N LYS A 266 62.02 8.51 -31.34
CA LYS A 266 62.56 8.67 -29.96
C LYS A 266 63.21 10.00 -29.52
N ALA A 267 62.69 10.56 -28.43
CA ALA A 267 63.39 11.46 -27.48
C ALA A 267 63.11 11.02 -26.00
N PRO A 268 63.95 11.35 -24.99
CA PRO A 268 64.19 10.36 -23.91
C PRO A 268 64.20 10.82 -22.42
N THR A 269 63.59 9.98 -21.57
CA THR A 269 64.08 9.48 -20.24
C THR A 269 64.25 10.40 -19.01
N LYS A 270 64.32 9.72 -17.84
CA LYS A 270 64.80 10.13 -16.49
C LYS A 270 63.75 10.75 -15.56
N ASP A 271 63.73 10.47 -14.25
CA ASP A 271 64.47 9.57 -13.33
C ASP A 271 63.57 9.36 -12.08
N ASP A 272 63.67 8.37 -11.17
CA ASP A 272 64.40 7.09 -11.03
C ASP A 272 63.77 6.36 -9.80
N ILE A 273 64.35 5.24 -9.32
CA ILE A 273 64.34 4.71 -7.94
C ILE A 273 63.43 3.48 -7.63
N LYS A 274 64.05 2.29 -7.83
CA LYS A 274 64.16 1.12 -6.91
C LYS A 274 62.90 0.32 -6.54
N HIS A 275 62.76 -0.93 -7.00
CA HIS A 275 63.34 -2.19 -6.45
C HIS A 275 62.57 -2.76 -5.23
N SER A 276 62.34 -4.07 -5.09
CA SER A 276 62.62 -5.20 -6.00
C SER A 276 61.90 -6.49 -5.56
N ASP A 277 61.49 -7.29 -6.55
CA ASP A 277 61.37 -8.76 -6.60
C ASP A 277 61.07 -9.58 -5.33
N PHE A 278 60.06 -10.45 -5.44
CA PHE A 278 60.18 -11.82 -4.90
C PHE A 278 59.57 -12.85 -5.86
N SER A 279 60.31 -13.93 -6.16
CA SER A 279 59.87 -15.00 -7.07
C SER A 279 59.45 -16.27 -6.34
N CYS A 280 58.24 -16.72 -6.67
CA CYS A 280 57.72 -18.09 -6.70
C CYS A 280 58.65 -19.26 -6.28
N ARG A 281 58.13 -20.14 -5.41
CA ARG A 281 58.06 -21.60 -5.72
C ARG A 281 57.06 -22.39 -4.87
N MET A 282 56.64 -23.52 -5.44
CA MET A 282 55.61 -24.45 -4.96
C MET A 282 56.10 -25.36 -3.82
N ALA A 283 55.18 -25.89 -2.99
CA ALA A 283 55.00 -27.35 -2.83
C ALA A 283 53.73 -27.73 -2.05
N TRP A 284 53.13 -28.86 -2.46
CA TRP A 284 51.99 -29.55 -1.86
C TRP A 284 52.21 -30.05 -0.42
N MET A 285 51.13 -30.30 0.34
CA MET A 285 51.09 -31.39 1.33
C MET A 285 49.66 -31.88 1.67
N THR A 286 49.57 -33.02 2.37
CA THR A 286 48.35 -33.84 2.59
C THR A 286 48.17 -34.24 4.06
N GLY A 287 46.93 -34.43 4.56
CA GLY A 287 46.70 -35.26 5.78
C GLY A 287 45.43 -34.98 6.62
N LEU A 288 44.96 -36.02 7.32
CA LEU A 288 43.92 -36.09 8.38
C LEU A 288 44.49 -36.97 9.55
N PRO A 289 43.81 -37.20 10.71
CA PRO A 289 43.10 -36.32 11.66
C PRO A 289 43.45 -36.62 13.17
N PHE A 290 42.51 -36.37 14.12
CA PHE A 290 42.56 -36.54 15.61
C PHE A 290 43.34 -35.43 16.38
N VAL A 291 43.28 -35.21 17.71
CA VAL A 291 42.80 -35.88 18.97
C VAL A 291 42.25 -34.76 19.93
N LEU A 292 41.31 -34.79 20.92
CA LEU A 292 40.49 -35.71 21.77
C LEU A 292 40.82 -35.61 23.30
N CYS A 293 39.79 -35.50 24.17
CA CYS A 293 39.81 -35.39 25.67
C CYS A 293 40.29 -34.04 26.29
N SER A 294 39.96 -33.65 27.54
CA SER A 294 39.40 -34.39 28.71
C SER A 294 38.49 -33.57 29.66
N PHE A 295 38.02 -34.16 30.79
CA PHE A 295 36.92 -33.71 31.68
C PHE A 295 37.29 -33.55 33.19
N MET A 296 36.57 -32.69 33.94
CA MET A 296 36.42 -32.60 35.43
C MET A 296 37.70 -32.22 36.26
N LEU A 297 37.67 -31.76 37.53
CA LEU A 297 36.77 -32.05 38.68
C LEU A 297 36.70 -30.90 39.75
N LEU A 298 36.03 -31.13 40.89
CA LEU A 298 35.58 -30.15 41.90
C LEU A 298 36.28 -30.30 43.29
N SER A 299 36.54 -29.20 44.03
CA SER A 299 37.19 -29.19 45.38
C SER A 299 36.70 -28.06 46.31
N ARG A 300 36.99 -28.14 47.63
CA ARG A 300 36.62 -27.17 48.72
C ARG A 300 37.78 -27.06 49.77
N LEU A 301 37.72 -26.55 51.03
CA LEU A 301 36.64 -26.24 52.00
C LEU A 301 37.15 -25.31 53.16
N THR A 302 36.51 -24.14 53.38
CA THR A 302 36.39 -23.26 54.61
C THR A 302 37.50 -23.06 55.67
N SER A 303 37.70 -21.79 56.08
CA SER A 303 37.90 -21.27 57.46
C SER A 303 37.65 -19.73 57.42
N LEU A 304 36.74 -19.09 58.18
CA LEU A 304 36.76 -18.69 59.60
C LEU A 304 38.06 -17.93 59.99
N CYS A 305 38.06 -16.76 60.66
CA CYS A 305 37.03 -15.87 61.27
C CYS A 305 37.68 -14.49 61.60
N ASP A 306 37.05 -13.36 61.95
CA ASP A 306 35.65 -12.86 62.01
C ASP A 306 35.65 -11.30 62.16
N CYS A 307 34.52 -10.58 61.99
CA CYS A 307 34.11 -9.36 62.77
C CYS A 307 32.81 -8.67 62.28
N TYR A 308 32.12 -7.98 63.21
CA TYR A 308 30.80 -7.31 63.13
C TYR A 308 30.81 -5.91 62.45
N PRO A 309 29.66 -5.22 62.19
CA PRO A 309 28.29 -5.45 62.70
C PRO A 309 27.14 -5.49 61.66
N GLN A 310 25.90 -5.61 62.17
CA GLN A 310 24.65 -5.87 61.45
C GLN A 310 23.97 -4.62 60.85
N SER A 311 23.19 -4.82 59.79
CA SER A 311 21.91 -4.10 59.59
C SER A 311 20.85 -5.05 59.03
N SER A 312 19.59 -4.89 59.44
CA SER A 312 18.52 -5.86 59.17
C SER A 312 17.57 -5.42 58.06
N TRP A 313 17.58 -6.14 56.93
CA TRP A 313 16.57 -6.01 55.88
C TRP A 313 15.48 -7.09 56.04
N PRO A 314 14.18 -6.77 55.83
CA PRO A 314 13.10 -7.73 56.03
C PRO A 314 12.99 -8.75 54.88
N MET A 315 12.86 -10.04 55.21
CA MET A 315 12.53 -11.10 54.23
C MET A 315 11.05 -11.06 53.83
N SER A 316 10.65 -10.00 53.12
CA SER A 316 9.28 -9.83 52.59
C SER A 316 9.25 -9.69 51.06
N SER A 317 10.30 -9.17 50.43
CA SER A 317 10.32 -8.87 48.98
C SER A 317 10.36 -10.14 48.10
N LEU A 318 11.18 -11.13 48.45
CA LEU A 318 11.38 -12.35 47.64
C LEU A 318 10.12 -13.22 47.49
N ALA A 319 9.14 -13.10 48.39
CA ALA A 319 7.85 -13.78 48.26
C ALA A 319 6.93 -13.02 47.28
N ALA A 320 6.86 -11.69 47.37
CA ALA A 320 6.05 -10.86 46.49
C ALA A 320 6.51 -10.94 45.02
N VAL A 321 7.82 -10.91 44.77
CA VAL A 321 8.38 -11.07 43.41
C VAL A 321 8.05 -12.45 42.83
N ARG A 322 8.09 -13.51 43.64
CA ARG A 322 7.70 -14.87 43.19
C ARG A 322 6.19 -15.04 42.99
N ALA A 323 5.35 -14.35 43.77
CA ALA A 323 3.91 -14.34 43.56
C ALA A 323 3.58 -13.64 42.22
N GLY A 324 4.11 -12.44 42.00
CA GLY A 324 3.93 -11.69 40.75
C GLY A 324 4.45 -12.43 39.50
N SER A 325 5.56 -13.15 39.60
CA SER A 325 6.06 -14.00 38.50
C SER A 325 5.18 -15.23 38.24
N ASN A 326 4.51 -15.78 39.26
CA ASN A 326 3.61 -16.91 39.10
C ASN A 326 2.26 -16.48 38.51
N ASP A 327 1.68 -15.36 38.98
CA ASP A 327 0.39 -14.86 38.45
C ASP A 327 0.52 -14.44 36.98
N THR A 328 1.63 -13.80 36.59
CA THR A 328 1.90 -13.44 35.20
C THR A 328 2.19 -14.66 34.32
N ALA A 329 2.89 -15.68 34.82
CA ALA A 329 3.09 -16.94 34.12
C ALA A 329 1.79 -17.75 33.96
N SER A 330 0.91 -17.77 34.98
CA SER A 330 -0.42 -18.38 34.87
C SER A 330 -1.22 -17.70 33.78
N LYS A 331 -1.44 -16.38 33.86
CA LYS A 331 -2.25 -15.65 32.88
C LYS A 331 -1.75 -15.79 31.44
N ALA A 332 -0.44 -15.87 31.22
CA ALA A 332 0.11 -16.15 29.90
C ALA A 332 -0.18 -17.59 29.41
N SER A 333 -0.12 -18.58 30.30
CA SER A 333 -0.51 -19.97 30.01
C SER A 333 -2.02 -20.12 29.79
N ASP A 334 -2.83 -19.40 30.56
CA ASP A 334 -4.29 -19.39 30.47
C ASP A 334 -4.74 -18.78 29.13
N MET A 335 -4.16 -17.64 28.76
CA MET A 335 -4.36 -16.98 27.45
C MET A 335 -3.94 -17.85 26.27
N ALA A 336 -2.74 -18.46 26.31
CA ALA A 336 -2.29 -19.34 25.23
C ALA A 336 -3.20 -20.58 25.07
N THR A 337 -3.81 -21.04 26.18
CA THR A 337 -4.79 -22.13 26.16
C THR A 337 -6.13 -21.68 25.57
N GLU A 338 -6.58 -20.44 25.84
CA GLU A 338 -7.77 -19.86 25.20
C GLU A 338 -7.56 -19.71 23.69
N VAL A 339 -6.46 -19.09 23.25
CA VAL A 339 -6.15 -18.88 21.82
C VAL A 339 -6.05 -20.21 21.07
N ALA A 340 -5.38 -21.22 21.65
CA ALA A 340 -5.32 -22.57 21.07
C ALA A 340 -6.71 -23.24 20.93
N GLY A 341 -7.68 -22.86 21.77
CA GLY A 341 -9.08 -23.32 21.66
C GLY A 341 -9.79 -22.90 20.37
N TYR A 342 -9.30 -21.84 19.69
CA TYR A 342 -9.87 -21.38 18.42
C TYR A 342 -9.34 -22.13 17.18
N ALA A 343 -8.45 -23.13 17.33
CA ALA A 343 -7.85 -23.84 16.20
C ALA A 343 -8.87 -24.42 15.20
N ASP A 344 -9.95 -25.05 15.67
CA ASP A 344 -11.01 -25.58 14.80
C ASP A 344 -11.85 -24.47 14.15
N VAL A 345 -12.00 -23.32 14.81
CA VAL A 345 -12.72 -22.15 14.26
C VAL A 345 -11.88 -21.48 13.17
N ALA A 346 -10.60 -21.24 13.44
CA ALA A 346 -9.65 -20.69 12.47
C ALA A 346 -9.53 -21.60 11.25
N LYS A 347 -9.44 -22.92 11.44
CA LYS A 347 -9.45 -23.87 10.34
C LYS A 347 -10.76 -23.79 9.52
N ARG A 348 -11.93 -23.65 10.15
CA ARG A 348 -13.21 -23.48 9.43
C ARG A 348 -13.28 -22.21 8.60
N ILE A 349 -12.69 -21.11 9.09
CA ILE A 349 -12.58 -19.83 8.36
C ILE A 349 -11.67 -20.00 7.13
N ILE A 350 -10.47 -20.55 7.33
CA ILE A 350 -9.51 -20.83 6.24
C ILE A 350 -10.11 -21.80 5.22
N ASP A 351 -10.74 -22.89 5.67
CA ASP A 351 -11.38 -23.89 4.80
C ASP A 351 -12.46 -23.26 3.93
N LEU A 352 -13.29 -22.36 4.47
CA LEU A 352 -14.36 -21.69 3.72
C LEU A 352 -13.82 -20.70 2.68
N ALA A 353 -12.85 -19.87 3.08
CA ALA A 353 -12.30 -18.79 2.26
C ALA A 353 -11.35 -19.31 1.15
N VAL A 354 -10.48 -20.26 1.47
CA VAL A 354 -9.41 -20.71 0.55
C VAL A 354 -9.81 -21.94 -0.27
N PHE A 355 -10.68 -22.82 0.26
CA PHE A 355 -11.02 -24.11 -0.36
C PHE A 355 -12.53 -24.37 -0.49
N GLY A 356 -13.38 -23.46 -0.02
CA GLY A 356 -14.81 -23.67 0.17
C GLY A 356 -15.69 -22.81 -0.74
N ALA A 357 -16.95 -22.63 -0.33
CA ALA A 357 -17.95 -21.92 -1.13
C ALA A 357 -17.69 -20.40 -1.28
N ALA A 358 -16.81 -19.82 -0.45
CA ALA A 358 -16.40 -18.42 -0.55
C ALA A 358 -15.11 -18.22 -1.39
N GLN A 359 -14.54 -19.29 -1.95
CA GLN A 359 -13.32 -19.20 -2.76
C GLN A 359 -13.51 -18.22 -3.94
N ASN A 360 -12.59 -17.26 -4.05
CA ASN A 360 -12.56 -16.16 -5.00
C ASN A 360 -13.72 -15.16 -4.86
N ARG A 361 -14.45 -15.13 -3.73
CA ARG A 361 -15.59 -14.21 -3.53
C ARG A 361 -15.15 -12.75 -3.42
N SER A 362 -14.13 -12.45 -2.63
CA SER A 362 -13.56 -11.10 -2.51
C SER A 362 -12.99 -10.58 -3.84
N TYR A 363 -12.26 -11.43 -4.58
CA TYR A 363 -11.76 -11.10 -5.92
C TYR A 363 -12.87 -10.80 -6.92
N LYS A 364 -13.96 -11.60 -6.93
CA LYS A 364 -15.11 -11.33 -7.80
C LYS A 364 -15.84 -10.04 -7.43
N ARG A 365 -16.09 -9.83 -6.13
CA ARG A 365 -16.66 -8.59 -5.60
C ARG A 365 -15.85 -7.37 -6.00
N LEU A 366 -14.52 -7.48 -5.99
CA LEU A 366 -13.61 -6.45 -6.45
C LEU A 366 -13.72 -6.21 -7.97
N SER A 367 -13.74 -7.25 -8.80
CA SER A 367 -13.92 -7.10 -10.26
C SER A 367 -15.27 -6.48 -10.58
N ASP A 368 -16.36 -7.04 -10.07
CA ASP A 368 -17.73 -6.55 -10.30
C ASP A 368 -17.87 -5.08 -9.89
N PHE A 369 -17.21 -4.65 -8.80
CA PHE A 369 -17.16 -3.26 -8.34
C PHE A 369 -16.29 -2.37 -9.24
N THR A 370 -15.03 -2.75 -9.50
CA THR A 370 -14.07 -1.94 -10.28
C THR A 370 -14.41 -1.84 -11.75
N ASP A 371 -15.07 -2.85 -12.33
CA ASP A 371 -15.57 -2.85 -13.70
C ASP A 371 -16.91 -2.08 -13.83
N THR A 372 -17.65 -1.89 -12.73
CA THR A 372 -18.89 -1.08 -12.69
C THR A 372 -18.63 0.40 -12.39
N ILE A 373 -17.70 0.71 -11.48
CA ILE A 373 -17.45 2.07 -10.98
C ILE A 373 -16.17 2.70 -11.57
N GLY A 374 -15.10 1.91 -11.72
CA GLY A 374 -13.76 2.42 -12.01
C GLY A 374 -13.15 3.21 -10.85
N ASN A 375 -12.29 4.18 -11.19
CA ASN A 375 -11.71 5.12 -10.22
C ASN A 375 -12.76 6.03 -9.58
N ARG A 376 -12.45 6.53 -8.37
CA ARG A 376 -13.46 7.01 -7.41
C ARG A 376 -12.89 8.05 -6.42
N VAL A 377 -12.24 9.07 -6.97
CA VAL A 377 -11.61 10.17 -6.21
C VAL A 377 -12.61 11.03 -5.43
N SER A 378 -12.15 11.68 -4.37
CA SER A 378 -12.97 12.53 -3.51
C SER A 378 -13.67 13.69 -4.22
N GLY A 379 -14.95 13.86 -3.89
CA GLY A 379 -15.87 14.79 -4.56
C GLY A 379 -16.40 14.30 -5.91
N SER A 380 -15.94 13.16 -6.43
CA SER A 380 -16.45 12.60 -7.70
C SER A 380 -17.80 11.90 -7.55
N GLN A 381 -18.57 11.87 -8.63
CA GLN A 381 -19.80 11.07 -8.71
C GLN A 381 -19.52 9.56 -8.55
N ASN A 382 -18.34 9.10 -8.95
CA ASN A 382 -17.96 7.68 -8.84
C ASN A 382 -17.79 7.23 -7.38
N LEU A 383 -17.27 8.10 -6.52
CA LEU A 383 -17.20 7.84 -5.07
C LEU A 383 -18.60 7.69 -4.45
N GLU A 384 -19.54 8.59 -4.76
CA GLU A 384 -20.91 8.47 -4.27
C GLU A 384 -21.63 7.22 -4.82
N MET A 385 -21.31 6.80 -6.06
CA MET A 385 -21.77 5.52 -6.59
C MET A 385 -21.10 4.31 -5.91
N ALA A 386 -19.83 4.40 -5.52
CA ALA A 386 -19.12 3.37 -4.75
C ALA A 386 -19.74 3.19 -3.36
N ILE A 387 -19.93 4.29 -2.61
CA ILE A 387 -20.61 4.32 -1.30
C ILE A 387 -22.00 3.70 -1.42
N LYS A 388 -22.79 4.11 -2.42
CA LYS A 388 -24.13 3.57 -2.69
C LYS A 388 -24.09 2.08 -3.08
N TYR A 389 -23.10 1.62 -3.84
CA TYR A 389 -22.92 0.21 -4.17
C TYR A 389 -22.62 -0.60 -2.91
N MET A 390 -21.61 -0.20 -2.13
CA MET A 390 -21.16 -0.92 -0.94
C MET A 390 -22.24 -0.95 0.16
N TYR A 391 -22.97 0.15 0.36
CA TYR A 391 -24.13 0.18 1.25
C TYR A 391 -25.18 -0.88 0.87
N ASN A 392 -25.54 -0.94 -0.43
CA ASN A 392 -26.53 -1.89 -0.92
C ASN A 392 -26.02 -3.35 -0.86
N ALA A 393 -24.77 -3.61 -1.24
CA ALA A 393 -24.19 -4.94 -1.28
C ALA A 393 -24.07 -5.54 0.14
N MET A 394 -23.54 -4.78 1.10
CA MET A 394 -23.45 -5.21 2.50
C MET A 394 -24.83 -5.36 3.17
N THR A 395 -25.82 -4.56 2.74
CA THR A 395 -27.22 -4.71 3.19
C THR A 395 -27.88 -5.96 2.58
N GLN A 396 -27.56 -6.35 1.35
CA GLN A 396 -28.05 -7.58 0.71
C GLN A 396 -27.43 -8.84 1.32
N ASP A 397 -26.15 -8.78 1.71
CA ASP A 397 -25.53 -9.77 2.62
C ASP A 397 -26.23 -9.82 4.00
N GLY A 398 -27.06 -8.83 4.33
CA GLY A 398 -27.82 -8.72 5.57
C GLY A 398 -26.95 -8.37 6.78
N LEU A 399 -25.93 -7.54 6.59
CA LEU A 399 -25.15 -6.92 7.66
C LEU A 399 -25.92 -5.71 8.23
N ALA A 400 -25.53 -5.24 9.41
CA ALA A 400 -26.06 -3.98 9.93
C ALA A 400 -25.23 -2.81 9.35
N VAL A 401 -25.76 -2.10 8.35
CA VAL A 401 -25.02 -1.09 7.57
C VAL A 401 -25.57 0.32 7.82
N HIS A 402 -24.67 1.29 7.99
CA HIS A 402 -24.98 2.71 8.05
C HIS A 402 -23.87 3.55 7.40
N LEU A 403 -24.16 4.84 7.20
CA LEU A 403 -23.25 5.83 6.64
C LEU A 403 -22.94 6.88 7.71
N GLU A 404 -21.66 7.22 7.89
CA GLU A 404 -21.24 8.32 8.76
C GLU A 404 -20.76 9.51 7.92
N PRO A 405 -21.37 10.71 8.04
CA PRO A 405 -21.08 11.83 7.17
C PRO A 405 -19.69 12.42 7.41
N VAL A 406 -19.01 12.74 6.31
CA VAL A 406 -17.66 13.31 6.25
C VAL A 406 -17.65 14.51 5.30
N LYS A 407 -16.92 15.56 5.64
CA LYS A 407 -16.63 16.68 4.73
C LYS A 407 -15.27 16.44 4.06
N ILE A 408 -15.23 16.33 2.73
CA ILE A 408 -14.03 15.89 1.99
C ILE A 408 -13.54 16.94 0.97
N PRO A 409 -12.22 17.05 0.73
CA PRO A 409 -11.68 17.94 -0.31
C PRO A 409 -12.21 17.54 -1.70
N HIS A 410 -12.55 18.54 -2.51
CA HIS A 410 -12.97 18.32 -3.90
C HIS A 410 -11.94 18.92 -4.86
N TRP A 411 -11.12 18.06 -5.47
CA TRP A 411 -10.14 18.46 -6.50
C TRP A 411 -10.44 17.77 -7.83
N VAL A 412 -10.31 18.50 -8.93
CA VAL A 412 -10.58 18.01 -10.28
C VAL A 412 -9.38 18.29 -11.18
N ARG A 413 -8.74 17.22 -11.67
CA ARG A 413 -7.58 17.23 -12.58
C ARG A 413 -7.80 18.00 -13.88
N GLY A 414 -8.97 17.83 -14.50
CA GLY A 414 -9.26 18.35 -15.84
C GLY A 414 -8.35 17.73 -16.90
N LYS A 415 -8.19 18.37 -18.07
CA LYS A 415 -7.19 17.94 -19.06
C LYS A 415 -5.81 18.46 -18.71
N GLU A 416 -4.80 17.67 -19.03
CA GLU A 416 -3.40 18.07 -18.91
C GLU A 416 -2.54 17.55 -20.07
N SER A 417 -1.45 18.27 -20.37
CA SER A 417 -0.42 17.82 -21.30
C SER A 417 0.90 18.55 -21.07
N ALA A 418 2.02 17.89 -21.39
CA ALA A 418 3.32 18.55 -21.50
C ALA A 418 4.04 18.16 -22.80
N GLN A 419 4.75 19.11 -23.38
CA GLN A 419 5.58 18.91 -24.56
C GLN A 419 6.93 19.60 -24.35
N MET A 420 8.01 18.83 -24.42
CA MET A 420 9.34 19.39 -24.62
C MET A 420 9.41 19.95 -26.03
N THR A 421 9.70 21.25 -26.17
CA THR A 421 9.80 21.96 -27.47
C THR A 421 11.25 22.12 -27.91
N VAL A 422 12.19 22.17 -26.97
CA VAL A 422 13.65 22.28 -27.18
C VAL A 422 14.34 21.25 -26.27
N PRO A 423 15.38 20.51 -26.70
CA PRO A 423 16.10 20.61 -27.99
C PRO A 423 15.42 19.89 -29.16
N ARG A 424 14.34 19.14 -28.91
CA ARG A 424 13.50 18.51 -29.94
C ARG A 424 12.05 18.46 -29.46
N VAL A 425 11.10 18.43 -30.38
CA VAL A 425 9.70 18.15 -30.05
C VAL A 425 9.58 16.72 -29.51
N LYS A 426 9.00 16.58 -28.31
CA LYS A 426 8.48 15.32 -27.77
C LYS A 426 7.36 15.62 -26.77
N ASN A 427 6.23 14.92 -26.90
CA ASN A 427 5.21 14.86 -25.86
C ASN A 427 5.79 14.10 -24.66
N LEU A 428 5.62 14.65 -23.46
CA LEU A 428 5.97 13.99 -22.21
C LEU A 428 4.72 13.32 -21.67
N ALA A 429 4.85 12.10 -21.16
CA ALA A 429 3.76 11.48 -20.39
C ALA A 429 3.78 12.09 -18.98
N ILE A 430 2.68 12.74 -18.62
CA ILE A 430 2.49 13.42 -17.34
C ILE A 430 1.22 12.96 -16.64
N LEU A 431 1.19 13.16 -15.33
CA LEU A 431 -0.01 13.06 -14.52
C LEU A 431 0.09 14.01 -13.33
N GLY A 432 -0.81 14.98 -13.24
CA GLY A 432 -0.91 16.02 -12.21
C GLY A 432 -0.96 15.43 -10.81
N LEU A 433 -0.54 16.19 -9.81
CA LEU A 433 -0.66 15.79 -8.41
C LEU A 433 -1.97 16.30 -7.80
N GLY A 434 -2.58 15.49 -6.93
CA GLY A 434 -3.81 15.87 -6.25
C GLY A 434 -3.61 17.11 -5.38
N SER A 435 -4.61 17.99 -5.37
CA SER A 435 -4.56 19.38 -4.84
C SER A 435 -3.82 20.42 -5.71
N SER A 436 -3.11 20.02 -6.78
CA SER A 436 -2.35 20.97 -7.59
C SER A 436 -3.21 22.01 -8.33
N VAL A 437 -2.72 23.25 -8.43
CA VAL A 437 -3.36 24.31 -9.21
C VAL A 437 -3.08 24.16 -10.72
N GLY A 438 -4.08 24.44 -11.55
CA GLY A 438 -3.92 24.49 -13.00
C GLY A 438 -3.00 25.61 -13.49
N THR A 439 -2.54 25.48 -14.73
CA THR A 439 -1.79 26.55 -15.43
C THR A 439 -2.70 27.73 -15.76
N PRO A 440 -2.14 28.93 -16.05
CA PRO A 440 -2.86 29.97 -16.79
C PRO A 440 -3.49 29.40 -18.08
N PRO A 441 -4.57 30.00 -18.62
CA PRO A 441 -5.24 29.50 -19.83
C PRO A 441 -4.35 29.40 -21.08
N GLU A 442 -3.29 30.19 -21.15
CA GLU A 442 -2.26 30.15 -22.19
C GLU A 442 -1.18 29.06 -21.99
N GLY A 443 -1.24 28.35 -20.86
CA GLY A 443 -0.22 27.38 -20.42
C GLY A 443 1.01 28.05 -19.79
N ILE A 444 2.06 27.25 -19.58
CA ILE A 444 3.39 27.73 -19.16
C ILE A 444 4.41 27.14 -20.13
N GLU A 445 5.11 27.97 -20.91
CA GLU A 445 6.29 27.55 -21.67
C GLU A 445 7.56 28.21 -21.11
N ALA A 446 8.45 27.41 -20.54
CA ALA A 446 9.63 27.90 -19.82
C ALA A 446 10.84 26.97 -19.99
N GLU A 447 12.03 27.50 -19.69
CA GLU A 447 13.22 26.67 -19.56
C GLU A 447 13.10 25.72 -18.36
N VAL A 448 13.68 24.53 -18.50
CA VAL A 448 13.74 23.53 -17.43
C VAL A 448 15.05 23.63 -16.65
N LEU A 449 14.95 23.67 -15.32
CA LEU A 449 16.03 23.38 -14.39
C LEU A 449 15.86 21.95 -13.88
N VAL A 450 16.74 21.02 -14.28
CA VAL A 450 16.77 19.68 -13.69
C VAL A 450 17.70 19.68 -12.48
N VAL A 451 17.21 19.12 -11.38
CA VAL A 451 17.91 18.87 -10.11
C VAL A 451 17.58 17.46 -9.61
N GLN A 452 18.40 16.88 -8.75
CA GLN A 452 18.10 15.60 -8.10
C GLN A 452 17.56 15.74 -6.67
N SER A 453 17.97 16.76 -5.91
CA SER A 453 17.53 16.93 -4.52
C SER A 453 17.11 18.36 -4.14
N PHE A 454 16.41 18.50 -3.01
CA PHE A 454 16.07 19.81 -2.44
C PHE A 454 17.32 20.64 -2.08
N GLU A 455 18.41 20.00 -1.65
CA GLU A 455 19.69 20.64 -1.35
C GLU A 455 20.34 21.15 -2.65
N GLU A 456 20.25 20.40 -3.74
CA GLU A 456 20.72 20.87 -5.04
C GLU A 456 19.93 22.11 -5.49
N LEU A 457 18.60 22.06 -5.40
CA LEU A 457 17.74 23.20 -5.69
C LEU A 457 18.10 24.43 -4.84
N LYS A 458 18.33 24.25 -3.52
CA LYS A 458 18.75 25.31 -2.60
C LYS A 458 20.10 25.92 -2.99
N ARG A 459 21.08 25.11 -3.42
CA ARG A 459 22.36 25.60 -3.97
C ARG A 459 22.20 26.35 -5.29
N ARG A 460 21.23 25.93 -6.12
CA ARG A 460 20.98 26.43 -7.48
C ARG A 460 19.78 27.38 -7.55
N ALA A 461 19.37 27.97 -6.43
CA ALA A 461 18.16 28.80 -6.31
C ALA A 461 18.11 29.96 -7.32
N SER A 462 19.26 30.58 -7.61
CA SER A 462 19.40 31.66 -8.60
C SER A 462 19.21 31.20 -10.06
N GLU A 463 19.23 29.89 -10.34
CA GLU A 463 18.91 29.30 -11.64
C GLU A 463 17.42 28.95 -11.79
N ALA A 464 16.65 28.93 -10.69
CA ALA A 464 15.28 28.41 -10.69
C ALA A 464 14.22 29.47 -11.04
N THR A 465 14.53 30.75 -10.86
CA THR A 465 13.56 31.84 -11.05
C THR A 465 13.05 31.90 -12.49
N GLY A 466 11.74 31.78 -12.68
CA GLY A 466 11.10 31.78 -14.00
C GLY A 466 11.18 30.45 -14.76
N ARG A 467 11.70 29.37 -14.15
CA ARG A 467 11.86 28.05 -14.78
C ARG A 467 10.86 27.01 -14.27
N ILE A 468 10.67 25.96 -15.07
CA ILE A 468 10.08 24.69 -14.60
C ILE A 468 11.17 23.91 -13.89
N VAL A 469 10.93 23.46 -12.66
CA VAL A 469 11.90 22.61 -11.94
C VAL A 469 11.54 21.13 -12.14
N VAL A 470 12.46 20.35 -12.70
CA VAL A 470 12.34 18.88 -12.76
C VAL A 470 13.13 18.27 -11.62
N PHE A 471 12.45 17.51 -10.75
CA PHE A 471 13.10 16.72 -9.70
C PHE A 471 13.34 15.29 -10.19
N ASN A 472 14.55 14.99 -10.66
CA ASN A 472 15.00 13.63 -10.98
C ASN A 472 15.67 12.96 -9.77
N GLN A 473 14.96 12.87 -8.65
CA GLN A 473 15.37 12.06 -7.50
C GLN A 473 15.26 10.57 -7.86
N PRO A 474 16.33 9.76 -7.71
CA PRO A 474 16.21 8.30 -7.81
C PRO A 474 15.34 7.74 -6.68
N PHE A 475 14.52 6.74 -6.98
CA PHE A 475 13.76 6.02 -5.97
C PHE A 475 14.70 5.27 -5.02
N VAL A 476 14.53 5.47 -3.72
CA VAL A 476 15.26 4.73 -2.66
C VAL A 476 14.29 3.82 -1.92
N SER A 477 13.29 4.41 -1.29
CA SER A 477 12.07 3.79 -0.76
C SER A 477 10.89 4.72 -1.03
N TYR A 478 9.65 4.25 -0.90
CA TYR A 478 8.48 5.13 -1.05
C TYR A 478 8.50 6.23 0.01
N GLY A 479 8.64 5.89 1.29
CA GLY A 479 8.67 6.84 2.41
C GLY A 479 9.75 7.92 2.32
N GLU A 480 10.93 7.63 1.75
CA GLU A 480 11.95 8.66 1.50
C GLU A 480 11.66 9.49 0.24
N THR A 481 11.19 8.85 -0.84
CA THR A 481 11.07 9.48 -2.16
C THR A 481 9.79 10.31 -2.29
N VAL A 482 8.72 9.94 -1.56
CA VAL A 482 7.40 10.62 -1.61
C VAL A 482 7.45 12.08 -1.19
N ALA A 483 8.45 12.50 -0.39
CA ALA A 483 8.69 13.89 -0.03
C ALA A 483 8.80 14.83 -1.26
N TYR A 484 9.31 14.32 -2.39
CA TYR A 484 9.41 15.09 -3.64
C TYR A 484 8.06 15.28 -4.34
N ARG A 485 7.13 14.33 -4.20
CA ARG A 485 5.72 14.50 -4.59
C ARG A 485 5.05 15.50 -3.65
N ALA A 486 5.14 15.24 -2.34
CA ALA A 486 4.44 15.98 -1.30
C ALA A 486 4.78 17.48 -1.28
N PHE A 487 6.07 17.84 -1.38
CA PHE A 487 6.53 19.22 -1.13
C PHE A 487 7.32 19.84 -2.28
N GLY A 488 7.48 19.15 -3.42
CA GLY A 488 8.28 19.61 -4.56
C GLY A 488 7.86 20.98 -5.09
N ALA A 489 6.55 21.21 -5.23
CA ALA A 489 6.01 22.50 -5.68
C ALA A 489 6.35 23.63 -4.70
N SER A 490 6.20 23.38 -3.39
CA SER A 490 6.50 24.35 -2.34
C SER A 490 7.99 24.72 -2.29
N GLU A 491 8.90 23.73 -2.35
CA GLU A 491 10.35 23.99 -2.34
C GLU A 491 10.82 24.74 -3.61
N ALA A 492 10.23 24.44 -4.77
CA ALA A 492 10.52 25.15 -6.02
C ALA A 492 9.94 26.57 -6.07
N ALA A 493 8.72 26.77 -5.57
CA ALA A 493 8.08 28.09 -5.52
C ALA A 493 8.86 29.08 -4.63
N LYS A 494 9.45 28.62 -3.52
CA LYS A 494 10.31 29.43 -2.62
C LYS A 494 11.52 30.05 -3.34
N VAL A 495 12.00 29.44 -4.42
CA VAL A 495 13.13 29.93 -5.25
C VAL A 495 12.68 30.55 -6.59
N GLY A 496 11.36 30.79 -6.74
CA GLY A 496 10.78 31.51 -7.88
C GLY A 496 10.51 30.66 -9.12
N ALA A 497 10.46 29.34 -9.01
CA ALA A 497 9.99 28.47 -10.09
C ALA A 497 8.53 28.80 -10.49
N VAL A 498 8.15 28.45 -11.73
CA VAL A 498 6.79 28.70 -12.25
C VAL A 498 5.89 27.47 -12.28
N ALA A 499 6.47 26.27 -12.30
CA ALA A 499 5.82 24.97 -12.16
C ALA A 499 6.87 23.88 -11.84
N THR A 500 6.41 22.69 -11.45
CA THR A 500 7.27 21.53 -11.17
C THR A 500 6.87 20.28 -11.95
N LEU A 501 7.86 19.47 -12.29
CA LEU A 501 7.69 18.13 -12.85
C LEU A 501 8.48 17.14 -11.99
N ILE A 502 7.80 16.27 -11.26
CA ILE A 502 8.42 15.32 -10.34
C ILE A 502 8.69 14.02 -11.09
N ARG A 503 9.83 13.37 -10.89
CA ARG A 503 9.97 11.96 -11.29
C ARG A 503 8.98 11.12 -10.49
N SER A 504 8.17 10.33 -11.20
CA SER A 504 7.20 9.42 -10.56
C SER A 504 7.85 8.60 -9.45
N VAL A 505 7.15 8.50 -8.31
CA VAL A 505 7.67 7.91 -7.06
C VAL A 505 7.57 6.39 -7.12
N THR A 506 8.30 5.80 -8.06
CA THR A 506 8.28 4.37 -8.37
C THR A 506 9.69 3.81 -8.63
N PRO A 507 9.97 2.55 -8.26
CA PRO A 507 11.18 1.85 -8.70
C PRO A 507 11.13 1.46 -10.19
N PHE A 508 9.95 1.40 -10.82
CA PHE A 508 9.75 0.80 -12.14
C PHE A 508 8.67 1.54 -12.98
N SER A 509 8.97 1.82 -14.25
CA SER A 509 8.03 2.46 -15.17
C SER A 509 8.19 1.87 -16.58
N ILE A 510 7.06 1.76 -17.30
CA ILE A 510 7.01 1.58 -18.75
C ILE A 510 6.14 2.72 -19.30
N ASN A 511 6.72 3.91 -19.41
CA ASN A 511 6.03 5.16 -19.72
C ASN A 511 4.81 5.43 -18.81
N SER A 512 4.90 5.06 -17.52
CA SER A 512 3.85 5.27 -16.52
C SER A 512 4.14 6.50 -15.65
N PRO A 513 3.29 7.55 -15.66
CA PRO A 513 3.33 8.62 -14.68
C PRO A 513 2.43 8.28 -13.48
N HIS A 514 2.92 8.52 -12.25
CA HIS A 514 2.21 8.18 -11.01
C HIS A 514 1.77 9.45 -10.27
N THR A 515 0.50 9.55 -9.89
CA THR A 515 -0.06 10.72 -9.18
C THR A 515 0.12 10.61 -7.66
N GLY A 516 -0.76 11.22 -6.89
CA GLY A 516 -0.73 11.26 -5.44
C GLY A 516 -0.87 12.65 -4.86
N TRP A 517 -1.14 12.67 -3.56
CA TRP A 517 -1.27 13.88 -2.76
C TRP A 517 0.00 14.74 -2.77
N GLN A 518 -0.20 16.06 -2.82
CA GLN A 518 0.81 17.08 -2.51
C GLN A 518 0.21 18.21 -1.67
N ASP A 519 1.09 18.96 -1.00
CA ASP A 519 0.74 20.08 -0.13
C ASP A 519 1.43 21.40 -0.54
N TYR A 520 0.67 22.50 -0.42
CA TYR A 520 1.16 23.85 -0.56
C TYR A 520 1.38 24.47 0.83
N GLN A 521 2.63 24.38 1.29
CA GLN A 521 3.05 24.89 2.60
C GLN A 521 2.69 26.38 2.79
N GLU A 522 2.29 26.73 4.00
CA GLU A 522 1.74 28.06 4.34
C GLU A 522 2.62 29.23 3.84
N GLY A 523 1.97 30.22 3.21
CA GLY A 523 2.63 31.43 2.73
C GLY A 523 3.45 31.28 1.45
N VAL A 524 3.57 30.06 0.90
CA VAL A 524 4.24 29.80 -0.39
C VAL A 524 3.28 30.06 -1.56
N LYS A 525 3.81 30.59 -2.67
CA LYS A 525 3.01 30.75 -3.90
C LYS A 525 2.70 29.37 -4.50
N HIS A 526 1.42 29.05 -4.69
CA HIS A 526 1.02 27.82 -5.38
C HIS A 526 1.50 27.86 -6.85
N ILE A 527 2.05 26.75 -7.34
CA ILE A 527 2.49 26.57 -8.73
C ILE A 527 2.04 25.19 -9.26
N PRO A 528 1.72 25.05 -10.56
CA PRO A 528 1.29 23.78 -11.13
C PRO A 528 2.36 22.69 -10.95
N THR A 529 1.93 21.47 -10.61
CA THR A 529 2.83 20.35 -10.37
C THR A 529 2.25 19.02 -10.85
N ALA A 530 3.06 18.27 -11.59
CA ALA A 530 2.71 16.96 -12.13
C ALA A 530 3.89 16.00 -12.00
N CYS A 531 3.62 14.71 -11.97
CA CYS A 531 4.64 13.69 -12.21
C CYS A 531 4.91 13.54 -13.71
N VAL A 532 6.15 13.18 -14.04
CA VAL A 532 6.60 12.63 -15.33
C VAL A 532 7.04 11.18 -15.13
N THR A 533 7.06 10.41 -16.21
CA THR A 533 7.63 9.06 -16.22
C THR A 533 9.11 9.08 -15.82
N VAL A 534 9.61 7.97 -15.29
CA VAL A 534 11.04 7.82 -14.94
C VAL A 534 11.92 8.09 -16.17
N GLU A 535 11.51 7.59 -17.33
CA GLU A 535 12.24 7.72 -18.59
C GLU A 535 12.31 9.16 -19.11
N ASP A 536 11.27 9.97 -18.89
CA ASP A 536 11.23 11.38 -19.31
C ASP A 536 11.99 12.28 -18.33
N ALA A 537 11.93 12.03 -17.03
CA ALA A 537 12.79 12.67 -16.04
C ALA A 537 14.28 12.40 -16.34
N GLU A 538 14.63 11.13 -16.59
CA GLU A 538 15.98 10.70 -16.93
C GLU A 538 16.44 11.19 -18.32
N LEU A 539 15.53 11.32 -19.30
CA LEU A 539 15.81 11.94 -20.60
C LEU A 539 16.21 13.41 -20.43
N MET A 540 15.45 14.17 -19.65
CA MET A 540 15.74 15.58 -19.36
C MET A 540 17.03 15.71 -18.55
N TRP A 541 17.27 14.85 -17.56
CA TRP A 541 18.53 14.80 -16.82
C TRP A 541 19.74 14.60 -17.72
N ARG A 542 19.72 13.60 -18.60
CA ARG A 542 20.81 13.36 -19.58
C ARG A 542 21.00 14.51 -20.57
N MET A 543 19.95 15.27 -20.89
CA MET A 543 20.05 16.49 -21.71
C MET A 543 20.70 17.64 -20.94
N ALA A 544 20.28 17.89 -19.70
CA ALA A 544 20.84 18.93 -18.84
C ALA A 544 22.33 18.69 -18.54
N GLN A 545 22.72 17.44 -18.28
CA GLN A 545 24.12 17.05 -18.07
C GLN A 545 25.03 17.28 -19.29
N ARG A 546 24.47 17.39 -20.51
CA ARG A 546 25.19 17.79 -21.73
C ARG A 546 25.16 19.31 -21.98
N GLY A 547 24.67 20.10 -21.05
CA GLY A 547 24.47 21.55 -21.22
C GLY A 547 23.42 21.90 -22.29
N GLN A 548 22.55 20.96 -22.68
CA GLN A 548 21.52 21.23 -23.67
C GLN A 548 20.39 22.04 -23.02
N LYS A 549 20.02 23.17 -23.63
CA LYS A 549 18.81 23.91 -23.25
C LYS A 549 17.59 23.01 -23.45
N ILE A 550 16.77 22.90 -22.41
CA ILE A 550 15.48 22.23 -22.42
C ILE A 550 14.40 23.30 -22.22
N VAL A 551 13.34 23.23 -23.03
CA VAL A 551 12.13 24.04 -22.86
C VAL A 551 10.93 23.11 -22.88
N VAL A 552 10.01 23.28 -21.94
CA VAL A 552 8.76 22.53 -21.85
C VAL A 552 7.60 23.50 -21.86
N ARG A 553 6.59 23.20 -22.69
CA ARG A 553 5.23 23.75 -22.57
C ARG A 553 4.39 22.79 -21.73
N LEU A 554 3.81 23.29 -20.66
CA LEU A 554 2.89 22.59 -19.75
C LEU A 554 1.50 23.24 -19.85
N THR A 555 0.45 22.44 -19.77
CA THR A 555 -0.94 22.91 -19.64
C THR A 555 -1.68 21.95 -18.72
N MET A 556 -2.39 22.49 -17.72
CA MET A 556 -3.20 21.74 -16.76
C MET A 556 -4.48 22.53 -16.47
N GLU A 557 -5.65 21.92 -16.64
CA GLU A 557 -6.97 22.51 -16.32
C GLU A 557 -7.35 22.36 -14.82
N ALA A 558 -6.41 21.88 -13.98
CA ALA A 558 -6.66 21.45 -12.60
C ALA A 558 -7.22 22.55 -11.68
N LYS A 559 -8.17 22.18 -10.82
CA LYS A 559 -8.88 23.11 -9.93
C LYS A 559 -9.32 22.44 -8.63
N THR A 560 -9.27 23.19 -7.54
CA THR A 560 -9.98 22.86 -6.30
C THR A 560 -11.36 23.51 -6.32
N LEU A 561 -12.38 22.76 -5.94
CA LEU A 561 -13.77 23.19 -5.76
C LEU A 561 -14.08 23.24 -4.25
N PRO A 562 -15.23 23.80 -3.82
CA PRO A 562 -15.64 23.72 -2.42
C PRO A 562 -15.77 22.27 -1.95
N ASP A 563 -15.38 22.01 -0.69
CA ASP A 563 -15.40 20.67 -0.09
C ASP A 563 -16.79 20.01 -0.22
N ALA A 564 -16.81 18.74 -0.62
CA ALA A 564 -18.02 17.95 -0.81
C ALA A 564 -18.49 17.32 0.51
N ASP A 565 -19.81 17.11 0.64
CA ASP A 565 -20.38 16.25 1.68
C ASP A 565 -20.46 14.81 1.13
N SER A 566 -19.95 13.85 1.88
CA SER A 566 -19.84 12.43 1.51
C SER A 566 -19.93 11.54 2.76
N TYR A 567 -19.63 10.24 2.67
CA TYR A 567 -19.84 9.28 3.77
C TYR A 567 -18.77 8.18 3.88
N ASN A 568 -18.21 8.00 5.08
CA ASN A 568 -17.59 6.71 5.44
C ASN A 568 -18.70 5.63 5.50
N THR A 569 -18.42 4.43 4.99
CA THR A 569 -19.40 3.33 5.00
C THR A 569 -19.08 2.35 6.13
N VAL A 570 -20.04 2.11 7.04
CA VAL A 570 -19.85 1.27 8.23
C VAL A 570 -20.79 0.06 8.21
N ALA A 571 -20.25 -1.14 8.37
CA ALA A 571 -21.01 -2.39 8.46
C ALA A 571 -20.61 -3.23 9.68
N GLU A 572 -21.56 -3.92 10.32
CA GLU A 572 -21.32 -4.64 11.58
C GLU A 572 -21.90 -6.06 11.65
N ILE A 573 -21.22 -6.90 12.43
CA ILE A 573 -21.80 -8.01 13.19
C ILE A 573 -21.73 -7.66 14.67
N THR A 574 -22.84 -7.21 15.24
CA THR A 574 -22.95 -6.81 16.65
C THR A 574 -22.61 -7.95 17.60
N GLY A 575 -21.73 -7.72 18.57
CA GLY A 575 -21.31 -8.71 19.56
C GLY A 575 -22.47 -9.28 20.39
N TRP A 576 -22.34 -10.50 20.91
CA TRP A 576 -23.38 -11.12 21.76
C TRP A 576 -23.22 -10.85 23.26
N GLN A 577 -22.01 -10.55 23.73
CA GLN A 577 -21.70 -10.32 25.15
C GLN A 577 -21.33 -8.86 25.43
N HIS A 578 -20.56 -8.26 24.52
CA HIS A 578 -20.00 -6.92 24.62
C HIS A 578 -20.26 -6.14 23.32
N PRO A 579 -21.54 -5.87 22.97
CA PRO A 579 -21.89 -5.14 21.74
C PRO A 579 -21.29 -3.73 21.69
N GLU A 580 -20.92 -3.16 22.83
CA GLU A 580 -20.28 -1.85 22.97
C GLU A 580 -18.78 -1.86 22.63
N GLN A 581 -18.13 -3.03 22.62
CA GLN A 581 -16.71 -3.20 22.32
C GLN A 581 -16.52 -3.58 20.85
N VAL A 582 -15.47 -3.07 20.20
CA VAL A 582 -15.29 -3.13 18.75
C VAL A 582 -13.92 -3.67 18.39
N VAL A 583 -13.87 -4.68 17.50
CA VAL A 583 -12.71 -4.92 16.64
C VAL A 583 -13.04 -4.32 15.28
N LEU A 584 -12.19 -3.41 14.81
CA LEU A 584 -12.36 -2.68 13.56
C LEU A 584 -11.46 -3.27 12.46
N LEU A 585 -12.03 -3.43 11.27
CA LEU A 585 -11.38 -3.92 10.05
C LEU A 585 -11.60 -2.87 8.95
N SER A 586 -10.56 -2.46 8.23
CA SER A 586 -10.66 -1.37 7.26
C SER A 586 -9.75 -1.49 6.04
N GLY A 587 -10.16 -0.70 5.04
CA GLY A 587 -9.50 -0.30 3.82
C GLY A 587 -10.22 0.92 3.26
N HIS A 588 -9.63 1.69 2.35
CA HIS A 588 -10.27 2.93 1.85
C HIS A 588 -11.16 2.71 0.62
N LEU A 589 -12.26 3.47 0.54
CA LEU A 589 -13.25 3.35 -0.54
C LEU A 589 -13.05 4.36 -1.68
N ASP A 590 -12.23 5.39 -1.51
CA ASP A 590 -11.76 6.22 -2.62
C ASP A 590 -10.60 5.59 -3.40
N SER A 591 -10.05 6.33 -4.36
CA SER A 591 -8.82 6.06 -5.12
C SER A 591 -8.43 7.34 -5.87
N TRP A 592 -7.22 7.44 -6.42
CA TRP A 592 -6.96 8.41 -7.50
C TRP A 592 -7.86 8.21 -8.71
N ASP A 593 -8.02 9.28 -9.49
CA ASP A 593 -8.81 9.37 -10.72
C ASP A 593 -8.12 8.76 -11.96
N VAL A 594 -7.32 7.70 -11.75
CA VAL A 594 -6.64 6.91 -12.78
C VAL A 594 -6.77 5.42 -12.49
N GLY A 595 -6.70 4.58 -13.53
CA GLY A 595 -6.91 3.15 -13.39
C GLY A 595 -8.30 2.83 -12.80
N GLN A 596 -8.33 1.83 -11.91
CA GLN A 596 -9.53 1.34 -11.23
C GLN A 596 -9.46 1.43 -9.69
N GLY A 597 -8.32 1.76 -9.09
CA GLY A 597 -8.15 1.67 -7.63
C GLY A 597 -8.37 0.24 -7.12
N ALA A 598 -7.78 -0.76 -7.78
CA ALA A 598 -8.10 -2.17 -7.59
C ALA A 598 -7.26 -2.83 -6.50
N MET A 599 -5.99 -2.45 -6.36
CA MET A 599 -5.19 -2.77 -5.17
C MET A 599 -5.10 -1.59 -4.19
N ASP A 600 -5.57 -0.41 -4.58
CA ASP A 600 -5.31 0.88 -3.94
C ASP A 600 -6.65 1.66 -3.79
N ASP A 601 -7.50 1.40 -2.78
CA ASP A 601 -7.53 0.21 -1.91
C ASP A 601 -8.86 -0.57 -2.06
N GLY A 602 -9.20 -0.91 -3.31
CA GLY A 602 -10.30 -1.85 -3.56
C GLY A 602 -10.06 -3.21 -2.86
N GLY A 603 -8.80 -3.64 -2.76
CA GLY A 603 -8.39 -4.90 -2.15
C GLY A 603 -8.73 -4.98 -0.65
N GLY A 604 -8.18 -4.07 0.15
CA GLY A 604 -8.38 -3.97 1.60
C GLY A 604 -9.85 -3.74 1.97
N ALA A 605 -10.55 -2.89 1.22
CA ALA A 605 -12.00 -2.72 1.34
C ALA A 605 -12.78 -4.04 1.14
N MET A 606 -12.48 -4.80 0.06
CA MET A 606 -13.19 -6.05 -0.22
C MET A 606 -12.84 -7.18 0.75
N ILE A 607 -11.59 -7.33 1.19
CA ILE A 607 -11.28 -8.36 2.21
C ILE A 607 -11.90 -8.00 3.57
N SER A 608 -12.01 -6.72 3.91
CA SER A 608 -12.63 -6.26 5.16
C SER A 608 -14.15 -6.47 5.17
N TRP A 609 -14.84 -6.39 4.03
CA TRP A 609 -16.23 -6.87 3.87
C TRP A 609 -16.31 -8.41 3.91
N GLU A 610 -15.36 -9.10 3.26
CA GLU A 610 -15.32 -10.56 3.21
C GLU A 610 -15.21 -11.20 4.61
N VAL A 611 -14.54 -10.56 5.58
CA VAL A 611 -14.53 -11.02 6.99
C VAL A 611 -15.94 -11.18 7.54
N LEU A 612 -16.77 -10.13 7.50
CA LEU A 612 -18.13 -10.20 8.03
C LEU A 612 -18.96 -11.27 7.30
N SER A 613 -18.73 -11.41 5.99
CA SER A 613 -19.38 -12.42 5.15
C SER A 613 -19.04 -13.84 5.63
N LEU A 614 -17.75 -14.17 5.77
CA LEU A 614 -17.25 -15.48 6.21
C LEU A 614 -17.72 -15.85 7.62
N ILE A 615 -17.69 -14.91 8.57
CA ILE A 615 -18.14 -15.13 9.95
C ILE A 615 -19.65 -15.41 9.98
N LYS A 616 -20.43 -14.69 9.17
CA LYS A 616 -21.88 -14.92 9.05
C LYS A 616 -22.21 -16.27 8.39
N ASP A 617 -21.53 -16.63 7.30
CA ASP A 617 -21.72 -17.90 6.59
C ASP A 617 -21.45 -19.12 7.49
N LEU A 618 -20.48 -19.01 8.40
CA LEU A 618 -20.13 -20.06 9.36
C LEU A 618 -21.08 -20.13 10.57
N GLY A 619 -22.08 -19.24 10.65
CA GLY A 619 -23.00 -19.12 11.78
C GLY A 619 -22.30 -18.66 13.08
N LEU A 620 -21.14 -18.01 12.95
CA LEU A 620 -20.35 -17.52 14.07
C LEU A 620 -20.84 -16.14 14.52
N ARG A 621 -20.64 -15.82 15.81
CA ARG A 621 -20.89 -14.49 16.37
C ARG A 621 -19.94 -14.28 17.55
N PRO A 622 -19.01 -13.31 17.48
CA PRO A 622 -18.06 -13.06 18.55
C PRO A 622 -18.70 -12.35 19.76
N ARG A 623 -18.02 -12.40 20.91
CA ARG A 623 -18.39 -11.67 22.12
C ARG A 623 -18.50 -10.16 21.86
N ARG A 624 -17.51 -9.57 21.20
CA ARG A 624 -17.43 -8.15 20.79
C ARG A 624 -18.04 -7.93 19.40
N THR A 625 -18.30 -6.68 19.05
CA THR A 625 -18.75 -6.30 17.71
C THR A 625 -17.58 -6.35 16.73
N LEU A 626 -17.76 -7.05 15.60
CA LEU A 626 -16.91 -6.86 14.42
C LEU A 626 -17.49 -5.70 13.62
N ARG A 627 -16.68 -4.67 13.35
CA ARG A 627 -17.05 -3.52 12.54
C ARG A 627 -16.10 -3.42 11.35
N THR A 628 -16.65 -3.46 10.15
CA THR A 628 -15.93 -3.02 8.94
C THR A 628 -16.21 -1.54 8.75
N VAL A 629 -15.16 -0.75 8.53
CA VAL A 629 -15.30 0.63 8.03
C VAL A 629 -14.55 0.75 6.72
N LEU A 630 -15.22 1.31 5.72
CA LEU A 630 -14.63 1.67 4.45
C LEU A 630 -14.46 3.19 4.46
N TRP A 631 -13.21 3.64 4.47
CA TRP A 631 -12.87 5.06 4.62
C TRP A 631 -13.15 5.85 3.36
N THR A 632 -13.04 7.18 3.44
CA THR A 632 -13.31 8.08 2.32
C THR A 632 -12.45 9.33 2.45
N ALA A 633 -11.76 9.68 1.37
CA ALA A 633 -10.68 10.66 1.32
C ALA A 633 -9.43 10.25 2.13
N GLU A 634 -9.04 8.97 2.09
CA GLU A 634 -7.67 8.56 2.47
C GLU A 634 -6.69 9.32 1.59
N GLU A 635 -6.91 9.26 0.28
CA GLU A 635 -5.98 9.69 -0.77
C GLU A 635 -5.73 11.21 -0.75
N GLN A 636 -6.49 11.96 0.05
CA GLN A 636 -6.31 13.40 0.26
C GLN A 636 -5.80 13.76 1.67
N GLY A 637 -5.35 12.77 2.44
CA GLY A 637 -4.69 12.90 3.74
C GLY A 637 -5.48 12.30 4.91
N GLY A 638 -6.04 11.08 4.77
CA GLY A 638 -6.74 10.36 5.84
C GLY A 638 -8.00 11.05 6.37
N VAL A 639 -8.69 11.83 5.53
CA VAL A 639 -9.66 12.85 5.98
C VAL A 639 -10.93 12.22 6.57
N GLY A 640 -11.37 11.08 6.04
CA GLY A 640 -12.52 10.32 6.53
C GLY A 640 -12.27 9.64 7.88
N ALA A 641 -11.16 8.93 8.03
CA ALA A 641 -10.84 8.31 9.31
C ALA A 641 -10.40 9.33 10.36
N GLN A 642 -9.77 10.45 9.96
CA GLN A 642 -9.47 11.54 10.87
C GLN A 642 -10.77 12.14 11.45
N GLN A 643 -11.84 12.29 10.65
CA GLN A 643 -13.15 12.73 11.15
C GLN A 643 -13.83 11.66 12.01
N TYR A 644 -13.80 10.39 11.59
CA TYR A 644 -14.32 9.26 12.37
C TYR A 644 -13.62 9.13 13.75
N TYR A 645 -12.29 9.17 13.81
CA TYR A 645 -11.53 9.20 15.05
C TYR A 645 -11.93 10.40 15.92
N ASN A 646 -12.07 11.59 15.33
CA ASN A 646 -12.49 12.77 16.08
C ASN A 646 -13.89 12.63 16.72
N LEU A 647 -14.80 11.90 16.08
CA LEU A 647 -16.14 11.56 16.60
C LEU A 647 -16.09 10.45 17.66
N HIS A 648 -15.39 9.34 17.39
CA HIS A 648 -15.46 8.12 18.20
C HIS A 648 -14.42 8.02 19.32
N LYS A 649 -13.35 8.83 19.33
CA LYS A 649 -12.30 8.79 20.38
C LYS A 649 -12.81 9.03 21.81
N VAL A 650 -14.00 9.60 21.98
CA VAL A 650 -14.65 9.70 23.30
C VAL A 650 -14.97 8.32 23.91
N ASN A 651 -15.12 7.29 23.07
CA ASN A 651 -15.37 5.90 23.43
C ASN A 651 -14.14 5.00 23.15
N MET A 652 -12.94 5.58 23.02
CA MET A 652 -11.71 4.87 22.64
C MET A 652 -11.33 3.70 23.57
N SER A 653 -11.85 3.66 24.80
CA SER A 653 -11.75 2.52 25.71
C SER A 653 -12.35 1.22 25.16
N ASN A 654 -13.23 1.30 24.17
CA ASN A 654 -14.04 0.19 23.67
C ASN A 654 -13.44 -0.51 22.43
N PHE A 655 -12.51 0.16 21.73
CA PHE A 655 -11.83 -0.41 20.56
C PHE A 655 -10.75 -1.38 21.02
N ASP A 656 -10.93 -2.67 20.76
CA ASP A 656 -10.02 -3.73 21.20
C ASP A 656 -8.79 -3.81 20.30
N LEU A 657 -9.04 -3.77 18.99
CA LEU A 657 -8.06 -3.78 17.91
C LEU A 657 -8.62 -2.97 16.73
N VAL A 658 -7.76 -2.20 16.05
CA VAL A 658 -8.04 -1.61 14.73
C VAL A 658 -7.12 -2.25 13.68
N MET A 659 -7.60 -2.51 12.48
CA MET A 659 -6.87 -3.31 11.49
C MET A 659 -7.02 -2.73 10.07
N GLU A 660 -5.91 -2.50 9.37
CA GLU A 660 -5.89 -1.87 8.03
C GLU A 660 -5.10 -2.67 6.98
N SER A 661 -5.57 -2.67 5.73
CA SER A 661 -4.99 -3.47 4.63
C SER A 661 -4.68 -2.62 3.39
N ASP A 662 -3.86 -1.59 3.56
CA ASP A 662 -3.65 -0.47 2.61
C ASP A 662 -2.31 -0.55 1.83
N MET A 663 -1.89 -1.76 1.46
CA MET A 663 -0.65 -2.04 0.71
C MET A 663 -0.88 -3.08 -0.40
N GLY A 664 -2.11 -3.12 -0.92
CA GLY A 664 -2.60 -4.16 -1.81
C GLY A 664 -2.87 -5.50 -1.13
N THR A 665 -3.38 -6.45 -1.91
CA THR A 665 -3.83 -7.78 -1.43
C THR A 665 -3.12 -8.92 -2.16
N PHE A 666 -1.79 -8.83 -2.23
CA PHE A 666 -0.91 -9.90 -2.71
C PHE A 666 -0.71 -10.98 -1.63
N ASN A 667 -0.03 -12.07 -1.98
CA ASN A 667 0.33 -13.18 -1.09
C ASN A 667 0.79 -12.70 0.32
N PRO A 668 0.06 -13.03 1.40
CA PRO A 668 0.32 -12.46 2.73
C PRO A 668 1.49 -13.14 3.44
N VAL A 669 2.48 -12.35 3.86
CA VAL A 669 3.76 -12.82 4.44
C VAL A 669 3.82 -12.65 5.97
N ALA A 670 3.14 -11.65 6.53
CA ALA A 670 3.06 -11.43 7.97
C ALA A 670 1.82 -10.62 8.39
N LEU A 671 1.55 -10.58 9.69
CA LEU A 671 0.77 -9.53 10.31
C LEU A 671 1.74 -8.58 11.04
N GLN A 672 1.74 -7.29 10.68
CA GLN A 672 2.44 -6.27 11.47
C GLN A 672 1.57 -5.87 12.66
N PHE A 673 2.18 -5.51 13.79
CA PHE A 673 1.43 -5.15 15.00
C PHE A 673 2.06 -4.02 15.82
N THR A 674 1.21 -3.13 16.31
CA THR A 674 1.51 -2.01 17.20
C THR A 674 0.64 -2.14 18.46
N GLY A 675 1.26 -2.19 19.64
CA GLY A 675 0.57 -2.37 20.92
C GLY A 675 1.53 -2.73 22.06
N SER A 676 0.99 -3.06 23.23
CA SER A 676 1.80 -3.39 24.41
C SER A 676 2.54 -4.73 24.27
N ASP A 677 3.64 -4.91 25.01
CA ASP A 677 4.36 -6.19 25.17
C ASP A 677 3.49 -7.34 25.73
N ALA A 678 2.31 -7.02 26.29
CA ALA A 678 1.35 -7.99 26.77
C ALA A 678 0.35 -8.38 25.66
N ALA A 679 -0.21 -7.41 24.94
CA ALA A 679 -1.05 -7.68 23.76
C ALA A 679 -0.26 -8.38 22.64
N ARG A 680 1.00 -7.99 22.42
CA ARG A 680 1.87 -8.65 21.44
C ARG A 680 1.96 -10.17 21.69
N LYS A 681 2.07 -10.60 22.95
CA LYS A 681 2.12 -12.04 23.29
C LYS A 681 0.82 -12.77 22.99
N VAL A 682 -0.33 -12.08 23.05
CA VAL A 682 -1.60 -12.64 22.59
C VAL A 682 -1.57 -12.81 21.08
N MET A 683 -1.16 -11.78 20.34
CA MET A 683 -1.07 -11.81 18.88
C MET A 683 -0.03 -12.84 18.38
N GLU A 684 1.06 -13.06 19.12
CA GLU A 684 2.06 -14.11 18.85
C GLU A 684 1.48 -15.53 18.98
N GLU A 685 0.45 -15.74 19.80
CA GLU A 685 -0.33 -17.00 19.79
C GLU A 685 -1.38 -17.00 18.66
N VAL A 686 -2.07 -15.88 18.40
CA VAL A 686 -3.13 -15.79 17.36
C VAL A 686 -2.58 -16.10 15.97
N VAL A 687 -1.42 -15.58 15.59
CA VAL A 687 -0.84 -15.87 14.26
C VAL A 687 -0.46 -17.34 14.06
N LYS A 688 -0.29 -18.14 15.13
CA LYS A 688 -0.03 -19.59 14.99
C LYS A 688 -1.24 -20.34 14.42
N LEU A 689 -2.45 -19.79 14.57
CA LEU A 689 -3.68 -20.34 13.99
C LEU A 689 -3.67 -20.24 12.45
N LEU A 690 -2.81 -19.39 11.88
CA LEU A 690 -2.61 -19.20 10.44
C LEU A 690 -1.64 -20.24 9.82
N ALA A 691 -1.14 -21.21 10.60
CA ALA A 691 -0.27 -22.27 10.11
C ALA A 691 -0.78 -23.02 8.86
N PRO A 692 -2.10 -23.25 8.65
CA PRO A 692 -2.62 -23.86 7.42
C PRO A 692 -2.41 -23.03 6.14
N ILE A 693 -2.19 -21.71 6.26
CA ILE A 693 -1.86 -20.80 5.14
C ILE A 693 -0.40 -20.33 5.15
N ASN A 694 0.44 -20.86 6.05
CA ASN A 694 1.87 -20.54 6.19
C ASN A 694 2.21 -19.09 6.64
N THR A 695 1.23 -18.23 6.94
CA THR A 695 1.45 -16.83 7.37
C THR A 695 1.49 -16.67 8.89
N THR A 696 2.42 -17.36 9.58
CA THR A 696 2.49 -17.36 11.06
C THR A 696 3.42 -16.28 11.66
N THR A 697 3.79 -15.27 10.90
CA THR A 697 4.76 -14.24 11.31
C THR A 697 4.05 -13.05 11.95
N LEU A 698 4.45 -12.66 13.16
CA LEU A 698 4.02 -11.39 13.78
C LEU A 698 5.20 -10.41 13.82
N GLU A 699 5.14 -9.36 13.01
CA GLU A 699 6.16 -8.33 12.93
C GLU A 699 5.88 -7.18 13.91
N LYS A 700 6.71 -6.15 13.89
CA LYS A 700 6.54 -4.93 14.71
C LYS A 700 6.20 -3.76 13.81
N HIS A 701 5.59 -2.73 14.39
CA HIS A 701 5.20 -1.51 13.68
C HIS A 701 4.13 -1.83 12.63
N GLY A 702 2.91 -2.06 13.13
CA GLY A 702 1.71 -1.90 12.29
C GLY A 702 1.62 -0.45 11.82
N GLU A 703 1.19 -0.28 10.58
CA GLU A 703 1.06 0.97 9.84
C GLU A 703 -0.32 1.05 9.16
N GLY A 704 -0.57 2.07 8.34
CA GLY A 704 -1.88 2.41 7.77
C GLY A 704 -2.28 3.84 8.12
N THR A 705 -2.64 4.64 7.12
CA THR A 705 -2.90 6.09 7.29
C THR A 705 -4.08 6.33 8.22
N ASP A 706 -5.19 5.66 7.96
CA ASP A 706 -6.49 5.91 8.56
C ASP A 706 -6.58 5.34 9.99
N ILE A 707 -5.87 4.23 10.29
CA ILE A 707 -5.70 3.74 11.66
C ILE A 707 -4.60 4.46 12.47
N SER A 708 -3.76 5.29 11.85
CA SER A 708 -2.66 5.98 12.55
C SER A 708 -3.10 6.83 13.78
N PRO A 709 -4.22 7.57 13.78
CA PRO A 709 -4.62 8.38 14.96
C PRO A 709 -5.02 7.52 16.16
N TRP A 710 -5.45 6.27 15.92
CA TRP A 710 -5.78 5.30 16.96
C TRP A 710 -4.52 4.70 17.59
N MET A 711 -3.47 4.46 16.78
CA MET A 711 -2.16 4.00 17.24
C MET A 711 -1.46 5.03 18.11
N GLU A 712 -1.43 6.30 17.69
CA GLU A 712 -0.87 7.40 18.49
C GLU A 712 -1.57 7.55 19.85
N ALA A 713 -2.86 7.22 19.90
CA ALA A 713 -3.68 7.27 21.12
C ALA A 713 -3.61 5.98 21.97
N GLY A 714 -2.79 5.00 21.58
CA GLY A 714 -2.53 3.78 22.35
C GLY A 714 -3.61 2.70 22.24
N VAL A 715 -4.40 2.68 21.16
CA VAL A 715 -5.22 1.52 20.81
C VAL A 715 -4.35 0.48 20.10
N PRO A 716 -4.46 -0.83 20.43
CA PRO A 716 -3.78 -1.88 19.67
C PRO A 716 -4.19 -1.86 18.20
N ALA A 717 -3.23 -2.11 17.32
CA ALA A 717 -3.42 -2.00 15.88
C ALA A 717 -2.62 -3.05 15.10
N ALA A 718 -3.13 -3.45 13.94
CA ALA A 718 -2.45 -4.40 13.05
C ALA A 718 -2.61 -4.03 11.57
N SER A 719 -1.65 -4.42 10.75
CA SER A 719 -1.72 -4.27 9.29
C SER A 719 -1.31 -5.53 8.55
N LEU A 720 -1.86 -5.70 7.35
CA LEU A 720 -1.59 -6.83 6.46
C LEU A 720 -0.29 -6.60 5.69
N HIS A 721 0.77 -7.35 6.00
CA HIS A 721 2.00 -7.34 5.22
C HIS A 721 1.94 -8.45 4.15
N VAL A 722 1.99 -8.02 2.90
CA VAL A 722 1.92 -8.84 1.68
C VAL A 722 3.27 -8.84 0.93
N GLU A 723 3.41 -9.62 -0.14
CA GLU A 723 4.59 -9.58 -1.03
C GLU A 723 4.61 -8.33 -1.93
N ASP A 724 4.68 -7.15 -1.28
CA ASP A 724 4.45 -5.78 -1.76
C ASP A 724 5.42 -5.28 -2.85
N THR A 725 6.45 -6.06 -3.19
CA THR A 725 7.57 -5.69 -4.08
C THR A 725 7.17 -5.12 -5.45
N ARG A 726 5.91 -5.32 -5.87
CA ARG A 726 5.28 -4.82 -7.10
C ARG A 726 4.26 -3.69 -6.90
N TYR A 727 3.86 -3.36 -5.67
CA TYR A 727 2.85 -2.35 -5.35
C TYR A 727 3.18 -1.00 -6.01
N PHE A 728 4.34 -0.44 -5.71
CA PHE A 728 4.79 0.83 -6.29
C PHE A 728 5.08 0.79 -7.81
N TRP A 729 4.94 -0.36 -8.50
CA TRP A 729 4.98 -0.41 -9.97
C TRP A 729 3.66 0.06 -10.60
N PHE A 730 2.55 0.04 -9.84
CA PHE A 730 1.20 0.36 -10.33
C PHE A 730 0.46 1.41 -9.49
N HIS A 731 0.75 1.53 -8.18
CA HIS A 731 0.03 2.40 -7.24
C HIS A 731 0.01 3.85 -7.74
N HIS A 732 -1.13 4.53 -7.57
CA HIS A 732 -1.41 5.86 -8.14
C HIS A 732 -1.21 5.98 -9.67
N SER A 733 -1.47 4.96 -10.49
CA SER A 733 -1.32 5.05 -11.96
C SER A 733 -2.40 4.28 -12.72
N GLU A 734 -2.49 4.51 -14.02
CA GLU A 734 -3.36 3.76 -14.96
C GLU A 734 -3.06 2.24 -14.99
N GLY A 735 -1.98 1.79 -14.37
CA GLY A 735 -1.66 0.38 -14.20
C GLY A 735 -2.45 -0.32 -13.10
N ASP A 736 -2.95 0.40 -12.08
CA ASP A 736 -3.75 -0.22 -11.02
C ASP A 736 -5.14 -0.60 -11.55
N THR A 737 -5.31 -1.91 -11.74
CA THR A 737 -6.43 -2.54 -12.43
C THR A 737 -6.57 -3.97 -11.93
N MET A 738 -7.69 -4.63 -12.22
CA MET A 738 -7.88 -6.06 -11.92
C MET A 738 -6.79 -7.01 -12.47
N THR A 739 -5.93 -6.54 -13.39
CA THR A 739 -4.81 -7.31 -13.93
C THR A 739 -3.64 -7.49 -12.97
N VAL A 740 -3.55 -6.72 -11.88
CA VAL A 740 -2.45 -6.84 -10.88
C VAL A 740 -2.78 -7.81 -9.75
N GLN A 741 -4.07 -8.07 -9.52
CA GLN A 741 -4.61 -8.89 -8.43
C GLN A 741 -4.64 -10.39 -8.78
N ASP A 742 -4.33 -11.27 -7.82
CA ASP A 742 -4.52 -12.73 -7.95
C ASP A 742 -5.66 -13.21 -7.03
N PRO A 743 -6.60 -14.04 -7.52
CA PRO A 743 -7.72 -14.52 -6.71
C PRO A 743 -7.30 -15.44 -5.55
N GLN A 744 -6.17 -16.16 -5.65
CA GLN A 744 -5.66 -17.00 -4.57
C GLN A 744 -5.07 -16.15 -3.46
N ASP A 745 -4.27 -15.14 -3.81
CA ASP A 745 -3.71 -14.17 -2.86
C ASP A 745 -4.83 -13.51 -2.04
N MET A 746 -5.85 -12.96 -2.71
CA MET A 746 -7.01 -12.36 -2.04
C MET A 746 -7.76 -13.33 -1.11
N ASN A 747 -7.83 -14.63 -1.42
CA ASN A 747 -8.41 -15.63 -0.52
C ASN A 747 -7.56 -15.82 0.76
N LEU A 748 -6.23 -15.84 0.62
CA LEU A 748 -5.30 -15.96 1.74
C LEU A 748 -5.36 -14.71 2.63
N CYS A 749 -5.40 -13.51 2.04
CA CYS A 749 -5.63 -12.25 2.75
C CYS A 749 -6.97 -12.29 3.51
N SER A 750 -8.06 -12.64 2.83
CA SER A 750 -9.41 -12.74 3.42
C SER A 750 -9.45 -13.73 4.59
N ALA A 751 -8.78 -14.87 4.45
CA ALA A 751 -8.69 -15.89 5.50
C ALA A 751 -7.90 -15.39 6.72
N LEU A 752 -6.74 -14.75 6.51
CA LEU A 752 -5.93 -14.16 7.57
C LEU A 752 -6.73 -13.10 8.34
N TRP A 753 -7.30 -12.14 7.61
CA TRP A 753 -8.08 -11.03 8.16
C TRP A 753 -9.26 -11.54 9.01
N ALA A 754 -9.98 -12.55 8.51
CA ALA A 754 -11.12 -13.12 9.20
C ALA A 754 -10.72 -13.93 10.45
N VAL A 755 -9.62 -14.68 10.41
CA VAL A 755 -9.12 -15.41 11.60
C VAL A 755 -8.67 -14.43 12.68
N VAL A 756 -7.84 -13.45 12.34
CA VAL A 756 -7.31 -12.48 13.32
C VAL A 756 -8.44 -11.65 13.92
N GLY A 757 -9.30 -11.05 13.08
CA GLY A 757 -10.42 -10.24 13.52
C GLY A 757 -11.40 -11.00 14.42
N TYR A 758 -11.84 -12.20 13.99
CA TYR A 758 -12.78 -13.00 14.79
C TYR A 758 -12.19 -13.43 16.12
N VAL A 759 -10.96 -13.98 16.13
CA VAL A 759 -10.37 -14.54 17.35
C VAL A 759 -10.20 -13.45 18.40
N VAL A 760 -9.69 -12.27 18.03
CA VAL A 760 -9.56 -11.13 18.96
C VAL A 760 -10.93 -10.65 19.44
N ALA A 761 -11.92 -10.53 18.56
CA ALA A 761 -13.29 -10.13 18.93
C ALA A 761 -14.00 -11.13 19.86
N ASP A 762 -13.54 -12.39 19.91
CA ASP A 762 -14.11 -13.45 20.72
C ASP A 762 -13.26 -13.82 21.96
N LEU A 763 -12.10 -13.19 22.21
CA LEU A 763 -11.34 -13.38 23.45
C LEU A 763 -12.16 -12.96 24.68
N GLN A 764 -12.01 -13.67 25.80
CA GLN A 764 -12.73 -13.36 27.04
C GLN A 764 -12.44 -11.92 27.52
N ASP A 765 -11.16 -11.55 27.60
CA ASP A 765 -10.70 -10.20 27.92
C ASP A 765 -10.25 -9.46 26.64
N MET A 766 -10.16 -8.12 26.72
CA MET A 766 -9.60 -7.28 25.64
C MET A 766 -8.06 -7.37 25.63
N LEU A 767 -7.45 -7.01 24.50
CA LEU A 767 -6.00 -6.87 24.35
C LEU A 767 -5.44 -5.87 25.39
N PRO A 768 -4.43 -6.25 26.20
CA PRO A 768 -3.85 -5.36 27.19
C PRO A 768 -3.20 -4.10 26.56
N ARG A 769 -3.49 -2.94 27.13
CA ARG A 769 -2.86 -1.66 26.79
C ARG A 769 -1.78 -1.29 27.81
#